data_AF-A0A167VUF7-F1
#
_entry.id   AF-A0A167VUF7-F1
#
_cell.length_a   1.000
_cell.length_b   1.000
_cell.length_c   1.000
_cell.angle_alpha   90.00
_cell.angle_beta   90.00
_cell.angle_gamma   90.00
#
_symmetry.space_group_name_H-M   'P 1'
#
loop_
_entity.id
_entity.type
_entity.pdbx_description
1 polymer ?
#
loop_
_entity_poly.entity_id
_entity_poly.type
_entity_poly.pdbx_seq_one_letter_code
_entity_poly.pdbx_strand_id
1 'polypeptide(L)'
;GYAGYYGLSLIVGSYRVLFVSLAAHAAQFAFLVWFENPHIERRYGQKTRIGVRTPLAPRPKASAAAATLASLDPAADIADIEEREDREREIPATPTATDGSTATESDALDTETDTETEGEAEAATGSGTFTPPTRTASAKRAAAKRERGLNQHDLLNKYFRRDAVLLWHLDLFRTADLQLLLLLAYVGAFTVVLPALALSARAAVALTFAHALAWVAFHYLGLGLVLRGQSEGKFLVRHFLENYHYAAGDRGEGAVREAFANWKGVYNLSVCMTYASFVGLVCKTYTMPTEWTVGNELLRHTLGGVLVFLHIWAAMESYQVLGPFGWFYGDFFMEDFPSHLEYTGIFRYLNNPEVMSGAAFFGLALVSANKYVTTLAGIRYLAHWWFLSCVETPHMRKLYGDTLRKEAGFVKVIRNAASQNARLLESRAGRHGPEIKRVAKEVKGTFDKVFDETAEVVEEFLARCGQRLSEVVQDTKVLLQQSRERLVITRLANDLSSYETAKYKVTIAASANGTQRFHVGEQIKVSWQAPYLHSRKDWIGIYKVGSNKSNLITKTISSGMWQPVHDDEWDGDTPLGLDRPLTPGKDSKGQVTFKGGALPWVTGRYEIRYHHDGKHNVLSMDGPFEVYVEKPTTLTVETVRSSLMRIVPLCLDSDPSLIPISCRTPEMQNSANADDDRDPDDFSFWSERQARRISNVIKQTFDVEYAPEVIVADANLSALASRILVSKEILSD
;
A
#
# COMPACT_ATOMS: atom_id res chain seq x y z
N GLY A 1 -10.51 -13.74 -26.22
CA GLY A 1 -11.05 -14.89 -26.98
C GLY A 1 -12.42 -14.59 -27.54
N TYR A 2 -13.38 -15.51 -27.38
CA TYR A 2 -14.62 -15.60 -28.17
C TYR A 2 -15.57 -14.40 -28.15
N ALA A 3 -15.49 -13.50 -27.16
CA ALA A 3 -16.27 -12.26 -27.17
C ALA A 3 -16.07 -11.45 -28.47
N GLY A 4 -14.86 -11.49 -29.05
CA GLY A 4 -14.58 -10.92 -30.37
C GLY A 4 -15.25 -11.69 -31.53
N TYR A 5 -15.21 -13.02 -31.52
CA TYR A 5 -15.84 -13.88 -32.55
C TYR A 5 -17.37 -13.75 -32.55
N TYR A 6 -18.00 -13.72 -31.37
CA TYR A 6 -19.42 -13.46 -31.23
C TYR A 6 -19.77 -12.01 -31.59
N GLY A 7 -18.98 -11.03 -31.11
CA GLY A 7 -19.13 -9.62 -31.48
C GLY A 7 -19.09 -9.40 -33.00
N LEU A 8 -18.11 -9.98 -33.69
CA LEU A 8 -18.02 -9.92 -35.16
C LEU A 8 -19.24 -10.55 -35.83
N SER A 9 -19.70 -11.71 -35.37
CA SER A 9 -20.90 -12.37 -35.92
C SER A 9 -22.18 -11.55 -35.75
N LEU A 10 -22.29 -10.79 -34.65
CA LEU A 10 -23.41 -9.89 -34.36
C LEU A 10 -23.33 -8.61 -35.20
N ILE A 11 -22.14 -8.00 -35.34
CA ILE A 11 -21.90 -6.81 -36.18
C ILE A 11 -22.17 -7.12 -37.65
N VAL A 12 -21.79 -8.31 -38.13
CA VAL A 12 -22.05 -8.77 -39.51
C VAL A 12 -23.48 -9.30 -39.70
N GLY A 13 -24.24 -9.52 -38.61
CA GLY A 13 -25.64 -9.96 -38.65
C GLY A 13 -25.86 -11.34 -39.29
N SER A 14 -24.82 -12.18 -39.40
CA SER A 14 -24.84 -13.39 -40.22
C SER A 14 -24.87 -14.66 -39.39
N TYR A 15 -25.98 -15.41 -39.48
CA TYR A 15 -26.13 -16.72 -38.86
C TYR A 15 -25.01 -17.69 -39.24
N ARG A 16 -24.47 -17.63 -40.46
CA ARG A 16 -23.35 -18.49 -40.87
C ARG A 16 -22.08 -18.19 -40.06
N VAL A 17 -21.77 -16.91 -39.86
CA VAL A 17 -20.61 -16.49 -39.04
C VAL A 17 -20.86 -16.82 -37.57
N LEU A 18 -22.10 -16.67 -37.08
CA LEU A 18 -22.48 -17.06 -35.72
C LEU A 18 -22.30 -18.57 -35.48
N PHE A 19 -22.76 -19.43 -36.39
CA PHE A 19 -22.58 -20.88 -36.28
C PHE A 19 -21.11 -21.30 -36.37
N VAL A 20 -20.29 -20.65 -37.20
CA VAL A 20 -18.83 -20.87 -37.23
C VAL A 20 -18.19 -20.45 -35.91
N SER A 21 -18.57 -19.30 -35.35
CA SER A 21 -18.08 -18.84 -34.04
C SER A 21 -18.49 -19.77 -32.89
N LEU A 22 -19.71 -20.31 -32.92
CA LEU A 22 -20.20 -21.32 -31.96
C LEU A 22 -19.42 -22.64 -32.10
N ALA A 23 -19.19 -23.11 -33.32
CA ALA A 23 -18.43 -24.32 -33.60
C ALA A 23 -16.96 -24.20 -33.17
N ALA A 24 -16.32 -23.04 -33.40
CA ALA A 24 -14.96 -22.76 -32.95
C ALA A 24 -14.85 -22.77 -31.41
N HIS A 25 -15.84 -22.20 -30.71
CA HIS A 25 -15.89 -22.26 -29.24
C HIS A 25 -16.11 -23.69 -28.74
N ALA A 26 -17.03 -24.44 -29.35
CA ALA A 26 -17.25 -25.85 -29.00
C ALA A 26 -15.99 -26.72 -29.22
N ALA A 27 -15.26 -26.48 -30.32
CA ALA A 27 -14.02 -27.19 -30.63
C ALA A 27 -12.89 -26.90 -29.64
N GLN A 28 -12.70 -25.64 -29.23
CA GLN A 28 -11.71 -25.30 -28.20
C GLN A 28 -12.17 -25.72 -26.78
N PHE A 29 -13.47 -25.75 -26.49
CA PHE A 29 -13.97 -26.32 -25.23
C PHE A 29 -13.72 -27.84 -25.16
N ALA A 30 -13.91 -28.55 -26.28
CA ALA A 30 -13.52 -29.94 -26.43
C ALA A 30 -12.00 -30.15 -26.28
N PHE A 31 -11.17 -29.25 -26.83
CA PHE A 31 -9.72 -29.26 -26.61
C PHE A 31 -9.36 -29.09 -25.13
N LEU A 32 -9.97 -28.12 -24.45
CA LEU A 32 -9.80 -27.88 -23.01
C LEU A 32 -10.14 -29.13 -22.18
N VAL A 33 -11.28 -29.78 -22.45
CA VAL A 33 -11.74 -30.93 -21.66
C VAL A 33 -10.93 -32.22 -21.96
N TRP A 34 -10.53 -32.47 -23.21
CA TRP A 34 -9.89 -33.74 -23.58
C TRP A 34 -8.36 -33.71 -23.64
N PHE A 35 -7.75 -32.53 -23.82
CA PHE A 35 -6.30 -32.40 -23.99
C PHE A 35 -5.67 -31.45 -22.99
N GLU A 36 -6.19 -30.21 -22.87
CA GLU A 36 -5.52 -29.16 -22.08
C GLU A 36 -5.63 -29.43 -20.56
N ASN A 37 -6.84 -29.59 -20.02
CA ASN A 37 -7.04 -29.88 -18.59
C ASN A 37 -6.36 -31.20 -18.18
N PRO A 38 -6.49 -32.33 -18.91
CA PRO A 38 -5.76 -33.55 -18.59
C PRO A 38 -4.23 -33.43 -18.75
N HIS A 39 -3.70 -32.48 -19.52
CA HIS A 39 -2.26 -32.17 -19.55
C HIS A 39 -1.86 -31.30 -18.35
N ILE A 40 -2.67 -30.29 -18.01
CA ILE A 40 -2.47 -29.41 -16.86
C ILE A 40 -2.50 -30.21 -15.56
N GLU A 41 -3.48 -31.09 -15.36
CA GLU A 41 -3.56 -31.95 -14.17
C GLU A 41 -2.32 -32.85 -14.03
N ARG A 42 -1.84 -33.46 -15.13
CA ARG A 42 -0.64 -34.31 -15.14
C ARG A 42 0.68 -33.57 -14.97
N ARG A 43 0.79 -32.29 -15.35
CA ARG A 43 2.06 -31.56 -15.46
C ARG A 43 2.19 -30.35 -14.52
N TYR A 44 1.06 -29.76 -14.15
CA TYR A 44 0.94 -28.54 -13.34
C TYR A 44 -0.11 -28.67 -12.21
N GLY A 45 -0.74 -29.85 -12.03
CA GLY A 45 -1.78 -30.08 -11.02
C GLY A 45 -1.31 -29.96 -9.56
N GLN A 46 0.00 -29.88 -9.33
CA GLN A 46 0.53 -29.48 -8.03
C GLN A 46 0.44 -27.95 -7.88
N LYS A 47 -0.53 -27.53 -7.06
CA LYS A 47 -0.69 -26.15 -6.60
C LYS A 47 0.65 -25.57 -6.14
N THR A 48 1.08 -24.45 -6.73
CA THR A 48 2.31 -23.77 -6.33
C THR A 48 2.13 -23.03 -5.00
N ARG A 49 3.12 -23.12 -4.11
CA ARG A 49 3.17 -22.30 -2.89
C ARG A 49 3.65 -20.89 -3.23
N ILE A 50 3.06 -19.91 -2.59
CA ILE A 50 3.44 -18.49 -2.68
C ILE A 50 4.55 -18.24 -1.66
N GLY A 51 5.50 -17.33 -1.96
CA GLY A 51 6.61 -16.97 -1.05
C GLY A 51 7.81 -17.92 -1.05
N VAL A 52 7.87 -18.91 -1.95
CA VAL A 52 8.96 -19.90 -1.97
C VAL A 52 10.25 -19.31 -2.53
N ARG A 53 11.29 -19.30 -1.68
CA ARG A 53 12.63 -18.77 -1.96
C ARG A 53 13.50 -19.78 -2.73
N THR A 54 13.14 -20.04 -3.98
CA THR A 54 13.88 -20.96 -4.88
C THR A 54 15.29 -20.43 -5.22
N PRO A 55 16.39 -21.18 -4.95
CA PRO A 55 17.73 -20.73 -5.30
C PRO A 55 17.93 -20.64 -6.82
N LEU A 56 18.65 -19.61 -7.30
CA LEU A 56 18.82 -19.34 -8.73
C LEU A 56 19.74 -20.34 -9.47
N ALA A 57 20.59 -21.04 -8.74
CA ALA A 57 21.48 -22.08 -9.27
C ALA A 57 21.29 -23.38 -8.48
N PRO A 58 21.19 -24.55 -9.14
CA PRO A 58 21.26 -25.82 -8.45
C PRO A 58 22.68 -25.95 -7.87
N ARG A 59 22.76 -25.98 -6.54
CA ARG A 59 24.00 -26.23 -5.80
C ARG A 59 24.57 -27.57 -6.29
N PRO A 60 25.83 -27.66 -6.76
CA PRO A 60 26.40 -28.94 -7.17
C PRO A 60 26.35 -29.87 -5.96
N LYS A 61 25.67 -31.02 -6.10
CA LYS A 61 25.54 -31.98 -5.00
C LYS A 61 26.95 -32.37 -4.55
N ALA A 62 27.28 -32.06 -3.30
CA ALA A 62 28.53 -32.52 -2.71
C ALA A 62 28.51 -34.06 -2.74
N SER A 63 29.39 -34.66 -3.54
CA SER A 63 29.44 -36.12 -3.67
C SER A 63 29.74 -36.72 -2.30
N ALA A 64 28.98 -37.76 -1.93
CA ALA A 64 29.14 -38.47 -0.66
C ALA A 64 30.55 -39.06 -0.47
N ALA A 65 31.33 -39.19 -1.54
CA ALA A 65 32.76 -39.53 -1.52
C ALA A 65 33.61 -38.60 -0.63
N ALA A 66 33.19 -37.34 -0.40
CA ALA A 66 33.91 -36.42 0.48
C ALA A 66 33.84 -36.82 1.97
N ALA A 67 32.87 -37.64 2.38
CA ALA A 67 32.75 -38.14 3.75
C ALA A 67 33.56 -39.43 4.00
N THR A 68 33.96 -40.15 2.95
CA THR A 68 34.63 -41.46 3.04
C THR A 68 36.16 -41.35 3.11
N LEU A 69 36.73 -40.15 2.90
CA LEU A 69 38.17 -39.88 2.86
C LEU A 69 38.77 -39.40 4.20
N ALA A 70 37.99 -39.46 5.28
CA ALA A 70 38.38 -38.97 6.62
C ALA A 70 38.56 -40.08 7.67
N SER A 71 38.59 -41.37 7.26
CA SER A 71 38.57 -42.52 8.17
C SER A 71 39.50 -43.67 7.74
N LEU A 72 40.73 -43.37 7.33
CA LEU A 72 41.78 -44.36 7.05
C LEU A 72 43.09 -43.94 7.71
N ASP A 73 43.56 -44.73 8.68
CA ASP A 73 44.89 -44.60 9.26
C ASP A 73 45.97 -45.10 8.29
N PRO A 74 47.16 -44.45 8.21
CA PRO A 74 48.19 -44.82 7.25
C PRO A 74 49.16 -45.88 7.82
N ALA A 75 48.86 -47.17 7.62
CA ALA A 75 49.78 -48.28 7.90
C ALA A 75 49.53 -49.51 7.00
N ALA A 76 50.56 -50.34 6.83
CA ALA A 76 50.59 -51.62 6.11
C ALA A 76 50.52 -51.58 4.56
N ASP A 77 51.70 -51.40 3.96
CA ASP A 77 52.34 -52.26 2.95
C ASP A 77 51.69 -52.63 1.59
N ILE A 78 52.61 -53.02 0.70
CA ILE A 78 52.48 -53.25 -0.75
C ILE A 78 52.05 -54.71 -1.04
N ALA A 79 51.51 -54.92 -2.24
CA ALA A 79 51.14 -56.19 -2.88
C ALA A 79 49.73 -56.73 -2.50
N ASP A 80 49.04 -57.50 -3.34
CA ASP A 80 49.50 -58.19 -4.56
C ASP A 80 48.37 -58.49 -5.58
N ILE A 81 48.78 -58.98 -6.76
CA ILE A 81 48.03 -59.83 -7.72
C ILE A 81 46.94 -59.18 -8.61
N GLU A 82 47.15 -59.35 -9.93
CA GLU A 82 46.21 -59.20 -11.04
C GLU A 82 45.48 -60.54 -11.32
N GLU A 83 44.16 -60.54 -11.59
CA GLU A 83 43.40 -61.57 -12.34
C GLU A 83 41.88 -61.20 -12.26
N ARG A 84 40.98 -61.32 -13.26
CA ARG A 84 41.00 -61.80 -14.67
C ARG A 84 40.08 -60.94 -15.55
N GLU A 85 40.31 -60.96 -16.87
CA GLU A 85 39.23 -60.82 -17.87
C GLU A 85 38.62 -62.18 -18.23
N ASP A 86 37.31 -62.24 -18.45
CA ASP A 86 36.56 -63.10 -19.39
C ASP A 86 35.06 -62.69 -19.26
N ARG A 87 34.29 -62.27 -20.29
CA ARG A 87 33.91 -62.88 -21.58
C ARG A 87 33.06 -64.16 -21.38
N GLU A 88 31.87 -64.33 -21.97
CA GLU A 88 31.21 -63.63 -23.11
C GLU A 88 29.68 -63.92 -23.17
N ARG A 89 28.87 -63.02 -23.80
CA ARG A 89 27.58 -63.26 -24.54
C ARG A 89 26.33 -63.79 -23.80
N GLU A 90 25.06 -63.57 -24.24
CA GLU A 90 24.41 -62.67 -25.22
C GLU A 90 22.86 -62.58 -24.98
N ILE A 91 22.28 -61.36 -24.97
CA ILE A 91 21.09 -60.85 -25.74
C ILE A 91 19.72 -61.61 -25.69
N PRO A 92 18.50 -61.00 -25.87
CA PRO A 92 18.10 -59.59 -26.14
C PRO A 92 17.02 -58.97 -25.19
N ALA A 93 16.92 -57.63 -25.16
CA ALA A 93 15.67 -56.86 -25.39
C ALA A 93 15.88 -55.32 -25.38
N THR A 94 15.34 -54.62 -26.38
CA THR A 94 15.32 -53.15 -26.58
C THR A 94 14.03 -52.82 -27.40
N PRO A 95 13.68 -51.56 -27.77
CA PRO A 95 14.04 -50.22 -27.28
C PRO A 95 12.83 -49.25 -27.11
N THR A 96 13.08 -48.00 -26.72
CA THR A 96 12.50 -46.76 -27.31
C THR A 96 13.41 -45.58 -26.92
N ALA A 97 14.10 -44.90 -27.84
CA ALA A 97 13.63 -43.85 -28.78
C ALA A 97 13.56 -42.45 -28.10
N THR A 98 14.60 -41.61 -28.29
CA THR A 98 14.62 -40.33 -29.07
C THR A 98 13.85 -39.17 -28.41
N ASP A 99 14.27 -37.89 -28.45
CA ASP A 99 15.14 -37.11 -29.35
C ASP A 99 16.38 -36.52 -28.60
N GLY A 100 17.32 -35.75 -29.17
CA GLY A 100 17.54 -35.19 -30.53
C GLY A 100 18.06 -33.74 -30.42
N SER A 101 19.04 -33.34 -31.24
CA SER A 101 19.94 -32.21 -30.93
C SER A 101 19.66 -30.88 -31.64
N THR A 102 19.91 -29.79 -30.89
CA THR A 102 20.60 -28.53 -31.25
C THR A 102 20.63 -28.06 -32.71
N ALA A 103 20.14 -26.84 -32.95
CA ALA A 103 20.39 -26.01 -34.15
C ALA A 103 20.57 -24.52 -33.75
N THR A 104 20.98 -23.66 -34.69
CA THR A 104 21.89 -22.53 -34.39
C THR A 104 21.67 -21.29 -35.27
N GLU A 105 21.60 -20.10 -34.64
CA GLU A 105 21.84 -18.72 -35.18
C GLU A 105 20.96 -18.21 -36.35
N SER A 106 20.83 -16.90 -36.62
CA SER A 106 21.30 -15.68 -35.91
C SER A 106 20.07 -14.93 -35.30
N ASP A 107 19.85 -13.60 -35.25
CA ASP A 107 20.48 -12.30 -35.60
C ASP A 107 19.76 -11.20 -34.73
N ALA A 108 20.03 -9.89 -34.77
CA ALA A 108 21.24 -9.07 -34.64
C ALA A 108 20.86 -7.58 -34.85
N LEU A 109 21.56 -6.63 -34.20
CA LEU A 109 21.43 -5.16 -34.34
C LEU A 109 20.05 -4.57 -33.88
N ASP A 110 19.94 -3.45 -33.16
CA ASP A 110 20.92 -2.52 -32.58
C ASP A 110 20.43 -1.98 -31.21
N THR A 111 21.35 -1.66 -30.30
CA THR A 111 21.20 -0.53 -29.35
C THR A 111 22.59 -0.08 -28.91
N GLU A 112 22.92 1.20 -29.13
CA GLU A 112 24.27 1.73 -28.90
C GLU A 112 24.60 1.90 -27.41
N THR A 113 25.88 1.80 -27.07
CA THR A 113 26.41 2.03 -25.71
C THR A 113 26.92 3.46 -25.55
N ASP A 114 26.21 4.29 -24.78
CA ASP A 114 26.81 5.49 -24.19
C ASP A 114 27.63 5.11 -22.94
N THR A 115 28.93 5.38 -22.99
CA THR A 115 29.87 5.13 -21.89
C THR A 115 30.28 6.43 -21.21
N GLU A 116 29.70 6.74 -20.04
CA GLU A 116 30.28 7.74 -19.15
C GLU A 116 31.55 7.17 -18.49
N THR A 117 32.68 7.86 -18.64
CA THR A 117 34.00 7.39 -18.19
C THR A 117 34.76 8.52 -17.48
N GLU A 118 34.66 8.57 -16.15
CA GLU A 118 35.55 9.33 -15.27
C GLU A 118 35.93 8.41 -14.07
N GLY A 119 37.14 8.46 -13.50
CA GLY A 119 38.30 9.28 -13.82
C GLY A 119 39.60 8.65 -13.33
N GLU A 120 40.70 9.39 -13.41
CA GLU A 120 42.07 8.88 -13.24
C GLU A 120 42.48 8.61 -11.78
N ALA A 121 43.35 7.62 -11.57
CA ALA A 121 44.23 7.52 -10.41
C ALA A 121 45.52 6.77 -10.81
N GLU A 122 46.69 7.38 -10.57
CA GLU A 122 47.97 6.90 -11.10
C GLU A 122 48.57 5.72 -10.32
N ALA A 123 49.46 4.97 -10.97
CA ALA A 123 50.21 3.89 -10.35
C ALA A 123 51.44 4.41 -9.57
N ALA A 124 51.54 4.07 -8.28
CA ALA A 124 52.72 4.33 -7.46
C ALA A 124 53.40 3.00 -7.05
N THR A 125 54.65 2.79 -7.49
CA THR A 125 55.43 1.59 -7.18
C THR A 125 56.04 1.63 -5.78
N GLY A 126 55.87 0.57 -4.98
CA GLY A 126 56.46 0.45 -3.64
C GLY A 126 56.86 -0.98 -3.27
N SER A 127 58.17 -1.23 -3.13
CA SER A 127 58.74 -2.52 -2.70
C SER A 127 58.57 -2.75 -1.19
N GLY A 128 58.17 -3.97 -0.77
CA GLY A 128 58.06 -4.31 0.65
C GLY A 128 57.78 -5.80 0.97
N THR A 129 58.85 -6.58 1.12
CA THR A 129 59.01 -7.84 1.90
C THR A 129 57.76 -8.62 2.36
N PHE A 130 57.61 -9.85 1.84
CA PHE A 130 56.61 -10.83 2.29
C PHE A 130 57.02 -11.53 3.61
N THR A 131 56.23 -11.35 4.68
CA THR A 131 56.28 -12.18 5.90
C THR A 131 54.87 -12.63 6.29
N PRO A 132 54.60 -13.94 6.49
CA PRO A 132 53.23 -14.44 6.66
C PRO A 132 52.76 -14.53 8.14
N PRO A 133 51.72 -13.78 8.56
CA PRO A 133 51.10 -13.96 9.87
C PRO A 133 50.02 -15.06 9.87
N THR A 134 50.35 -16.18 10.52
CA THR A 134 49.47 -17.09 11.28
C THR A 134 47.97 -17.14 10.89
N ARG A 135 47.58 -18.12 10.05
CA ARG A 135 46.21 -18.36 9.54
C ARG A 135 45.18 -18.90 10.57
N THR A 136 45.15 -18.42 11.81
CA THR A 136 44.27 -18.98 12.88
C THR A 136 43.21 -18.04 13.45
N ALA A 137 43.23 -16.73 13.12
CA ALA A 137 42.26 -15.75 13.68
C ALA A 137 41.11 -15.35 12.74
N SER A 138 41.35 -15.22 11.42
CA SER A 138 40.37 -14.64 10.49
C SER A 138 39.20 -15.57 10.13
N ALA A 139 39.40 -16.90 10.17
CA ALA A 139 38.40 -17.89 9.77
C ALA A 139 37.07 -17.78 10.57
N LYS A 140 37.15 -17.44 11.87
CA LYS A 140 35.96 -17.24 12.71
C LYS A 140 35.21 -15.92 12.47
N ARG A 141 35.82 -14.95 11.75
CA ARG A 141 35.17 -13.67 11.40
C ARG A 141 34.66 -13.63 9.96
N ALA A 142 35.28 -14.39 9.05
CA ALA A 142 34.77 -14.58 7.68
C ALA A 142 33.44 -15.37 7.64
N ALA A 143 33.19 -16.25 8.61
CA ALA A 143 31.95 -17.03 8.71
C ALA A 143 30.68 -16.18 8.99
N ALA A 144 30.82 -14.91 9.37
CA ALA A 144 29.72 -14.05 9.81
C ALA A 144 28.97 -13.31 8.69
N LYS A 145 29.44 -13.38 7.42
CA LYS A 145 28.73 -12.84 6.26
C LYS A 145 28.43 -13.95 5.24
N ARG A 146 27.54 -14.88 5.61
CA ARG A 146 26.84 -15.73 4.63
C ARG A 146 25.93 -14.81 3.82
N GLU A 147 26.46 -14.21 2.75
CA GLU A 147 25.67 -13.36 1.86
C GLU A 147 24.45 -14.14 1.38
N ARG A 148 23.27 -13.58 1.63
CA ARG A 148 22.00 -14.27 1.45
C ARG A 148 21.76 -14.40 -0.05
N GLY A 149 22.16 -15.55 -0.59
CA GLY A 149 22.15 -15.81 -2.03
C GLY A 149 20.80 -15.44 -2.62
N LEU A 150 20.82 -14.52 -3.58
CA LEU A 150 19.60 -14.04 -4.23
C LEU A 150 18.85 -15.25 -4.80
N ASN A 151 17.59 -15.36 -4.40
CA ASN A 151 16.67 -16.40 -4.83
C ASN A 151 15.62 -15.77 -5.75
N GLN A 152 14.89 -16.61 -6.49
CA GLN A 152 13.88 -16.17 -7.46
C GLN A 152 12.84 -15.23 -6.82
N HIS A 153 12.42 -15.51 -5.59
CA HIS A 153 11.45 -14.70 -4.85
C HIS A 153 11.99 -13.32 -4.48
N ASP A 154 13.23 -13.21 -3.98
CA ASP A 154 13.86 -11.91 -3.73
C ASP A 154 14.06 -11.10 -5.02
N LEU A 155 14.42 -11.74 -6.14
CA LEU A 155 14.49 -11.04 -7.43
C LEU A 155 13.13 -10.54 -7.90
N LEU A 156 12.08 -11.37 -7.79
CA LEU A 156 10.73 -10.98 -8.18
C LEU A 156 10.26 -9.75 -7.40
N ASN A 157 10.39 -9.74 -6.07
CA ASN A 157 9.96 -8.61 -5.24
C ASN A 157 10.91 -7.39 -5.32
N LYS A 158 12.16 -7.57 -5.79
CA LYS A 158 13.10 -6.47 -6.06
C LYS A 158 12.74 -5.70 -7.33
N TYR A 159 12.36 -6.41 -8.40
CA TYR A 159 12.13 -5.82 -9.72
C TYR A 159 10.66 -5.52 -10.03
N PHE A 160 9.72 -6.36 -9.57
CA PHE A 160 8.29 -6.21 -9.83
C PHE A 160 7.56 -5.81 -8.55
N ARG A 161 7.20 -4.53 -8.41
CA ARG A 161 6.76 -3.94 -7.14
C ARG A 161 5.31 -3.48 -7.24
N ARG A 162 4.44 -4.48 -7.40
CA ARG A 162 2.97 -4.34 -7.53
C ARG A 162 2.61 -3.41 -8.69
N ASP A 163 3.27 -3.62 -9.82
CA ASP A 163 3.25 -2.72 -10.97
C ASP A 163 1.83 -2.67 -11.60
N ALA A 164 1.47 -1.52 -12.15
CA ALA A 164 0.14 -1.32 -12.74
C ALA A 164 0.00 -2.12 -14.04
N VAL A 165 -0.94 -3.07 -14.08
CA VAL A 165 -1.24 -3.88 -15.26
C VAL A 165 -2.60 -3.46 -15.82
N LEU A 166 -2.58 -2.69 -16.90
CA LEU A 166 -3.74 -1.98 -17.47
C LEU A 166 -4.39 -1.02 -16.45
N LEU A 167 -5.39 -1.50 -15.70
CA LEU A 167 -6.07 -0.76 -14.63
C LEU A 167 -6.09 -1.54 -13.30
N TRP A 168 -5.30 -2.61 -13.21
CA TRP A 168 -5.14 -3.40 -11.99
C TRP A 168 -3.89 -2.93 -11.23
N HIS A 169 -3.91 -3.01 -9.90
CA HIS A 169 -2.89 -2.46 -8.99
C HIS A 169 -2.62 -0.94 -9.11
N LEU A 170 -3.60 -0.15 -9.56
CA LEU A 170 -3.46 1.31 -9.61
C LEU A 170 -3.35 1.93 -8.20
N ASP A 171 -2.37 2.82 -8.04
CA ASP A 171 -2.11 3.59 -6.83
C ASP A 171 -2.01 5.09 -7.15
N LEU A 172 -2.94 5.90 -6.63
CA LEU A 172 -3.00 7.35 -6.88
C LEU A 172 -1.77 8.11 -6.36
N PHE A 173 -0.97 7.51 -5.47
CA PHE A 173 0.27 8.10 -4.97
C PHE A 173 1.49 7.76 -5.81
N ARG A 174 1.38 6.85 -6.80
CA ARG A 174 2.40 6.68 -7.85
C ARG A 174 2.15 7.67 -8.99
N THR A 175 3.19 8.38 -9.44
CA THR A 175 3.05 9.40 -10.49
C THR A 175 2.56 8.78 -11.81
N ALA A 176 3.10 7.62 -12.19
CA ALA A 176 2.77 6.96 -13.46
C ALA A 176 1.29 6.54 -13.53
N ASP A 177 0.80 5.89 -12.48
CA ASP A 177 -0.60 5.46 -12.32
C ASP A 177 -1.56 6.66 -12.35
N LEU A 178 -1.22 7.75 -11.64
CA LEU A 178 -2.01 8.98 -11.66
C LEU A 178 -2.03 9.64 -13.04
N GLN A 179 -0.87 9.69 -13.73
CA GLN A 179 -0.77 10.20 -15.10
C GLN A 179 -1.58 9.35 -16.09
N LEU A 180 -1.54 8.01 -15.96
CA LEU A 180 -2.33 7.08 -16.77
C LEU A 180 -3.84 7.30 -16.57
N LEU A 181 -4.29 7.40 -15.32
CA LEU A 181 -5.69 7.69 -15.00
C LEU A 181 -6.14 9.07 -15.52
N LEU A 182 -5.30 10.10 -15.39
CA LEU A 182 -5.58 11.43 -15.94
C LEU A 182 -5.65 11.43 -17.47
N LEU A 183 -4.73 10.73 -18.14
CA LEU A 183 -4.73 10.59 -19.60
C LEU A 183 -6.02 9.90 -20.09
N LEU A 184 -6.42 8.80 -19.45
CA LEU A 184 -7.66 8.11 -19.76
C LEU A 184 -8.91 8.96 -19.47
N ALA A 185 -8.89 9.75 -18.39
CA ALA A 185 -9.96 10.71 -18.09
C ALA A 185 -10.05 11.82 -19.15
N TYR A 186 -8.91 12.33 -19.66
CA TYR A 186 -8.91 13.30 -20.77
C TYR A 186 -9.40 12.68 -22.08
N VAL A 187 -9.00 11.44 -22.41
CA VAL A 187 -9.51 10.73 -23.60
C VAL A 187 -11.01 10.51 -23.50
N GLY A 188 -11.52 10.09 -22.34
CA GLY A 188 -12.97 9.94 -22.09
C GLY A 188 -13.72 11.27 -22.18
N ALA A 189 -13.17 12.34 -21.61
CA ALA A 189 -13.74 13.68 -21.70
C ALA A 189 -13.79 14.20 -23.15
N PHE A 190 -12.73 13.97 -23.93
CA PHE A 190 -12.64 14.39 -25.34
C PHE A 190 -13.56 13.58 -26.26
N THR A 191 -13.65 12.25 -26.07
CA THR A 191 -14.38 11.35 -26.97
C THR A 191 -15.87 11.20 -26.64
N VAL A 192 -16.25 11.28 -25.36
CA VAL A 192 -17.64 11.06 -24.92
C VAL A 192 -18.30 12.36 -24.46
N VAL A 193 -17.66 13.12 -23.57
CA VAL A 193 -18.31 14.25 -22.89
C VAL A 193 -18.41 15.48 -23.79
N LEU A 194 -17.33 15.83 -24.50
CA LEU A 194 -17.28 17.00 -25.38
C LEU A 194 -18.26 16.93 -26.56
N PRO A 195 -18.41 15.80 -27.29
CA PRO A 195 -19.41 15.68 -28.35
C PRO A 195 -20.86 15.65 -27.82
N ALA A 196 -21.12 14.92 -26.73
CA ALA A 196 -22.47 14.74 -26.19
C ALA A 196 -23.08 16.03 -25.60
N LEU A 197 -22.24 16.97 -25.15
CA LEU A 197 -22.69 18.23 -24.54
C LEU A 197 -23.02 19.36 -25.54
N ALA A 198 -22.75 19.18 -26.85
CA ALA A 198 -23.05 20.15 -27.91
C ALA A 198 -22.74 21.62 -27.53
N LEU A 199 -21.54 21.86 -26.96
CA LEU A 199 -21.32 23.00 -26.07
C LEU A 199 -21.55 24.36 -26.73
N SER A 200 -22.54 25.10 -26.22
CA SER A 200 -22.60 26.54 -26.42
C SER A 200 -21.31 27.22 -25.93
N ALA A 201 -20.94 28.37 -26.52
CA ALA A 201 -19.73 29.09 -26.15
C ALA A 201 -19.65 29.41 -24.63
N ARG A 202 -20.80 29.63 -23.97
CA ARG A 202 -20.90 29.82 -22.52
C ARG A 202 -20.57 28.54 -21.73
N ALA A 203 -21.08 27.39 -22.18
CA ALA A 203 -20.76 26.09 -21.57
C ALA A 203 -19.27 25.74 -21.74
N ALA A 204 -18.67 26.05 -22.89
CA ALA A 204 -17.25 25.83 -23.13
C ALA A 204 -16.36 26.67 -22.17
N VAL A 205 -16.68 27.96 -21.97
CA VAL A 205 -15.97 28.82 -21.00
C VAL A 205 -16.16 28.32 -19.57
N ALA A 206 -17.38 27.91 -19.20
CA ALA A 206 -17.66 27.35 -17.88
C ALA A 206 -16.89 26.04 -17.62
N LEU A 207 -16.75 25.17 -18.63
CA LEU A 207 -15.98 23.93 -18.52
C LEU A 207 -14.48 24.22 -18.37
N THR A 208 -13.91 25.14 -19.14
CA THR A 208 -12.49 25.54 -18.97
C THR A 208 -12.22 26.22 -17.64
N PHE A 209 -13.18 27.00 -17.11
CA PHE A 209 -13.07 27.60 -15.79
C PHE A 209 -13.13 26.53 -14.69
N ALA A 210 -14.07 25.57 -14.78
CA ALA A 210 -14.19 24.48 -13.82
C ALA A 210 -12.96 23.55 -13.83
N HIS A 211 -12.39 23.31 -15.02
CA HIS A 211 -11.15 22.54 -15.18
C HIS A 211 -9.95 23.23 -14.51
N ALA A 212 -9.75 24.52 -14.77
CA ALA A 212 -8.66 25.28 -14.15
C ALA A 212 -8.86 25.48 -12.64
N LEU A 213 -10.11 25.64 -12.18
CA LEU A 213 -10.46 25.65 -10.76
C LEU A 213 -10.16 24.30 -10.08
N ALA A 214 -10.43 23.17 -10.74
CA ALA A 214 -10.10 21.85 -10.22
C ALA A 214 -8.59 21.66 -10.06
N TRP A 215 -7.77 22.17 -10.99
CA TRP A 215 -6.30 22.15 -10.85
C TRP A 215 -5.79 23.05 -9.74
N VAL A 216 -6.33 24.26 -9.57
CA VAL A 216 -6.02 25.14 -8.42
C VAL A 216 -6.37 24.47 -7.09
N ALA A 217 -7.52 23.80 -7.01
CA ALA A 217 -7.94 23.06 -5.82
C ALA A 217 -7.07 21.82 -5.56
N PHE A 218 -6.73 21.05 -6.59
CA PHE A 218 -5.85 19.88 -6.47
C PHE A 218 -4.43 20.28 -6.01
N HIS A 219 -3.85 21.31 -6.64
CA HIS A 219 -2.49 21.76 -6.35
C HIS A 219 -2.35 22.32 -4.92
N TYR A 220 -3.22 23.24 -4.49
CA TYR A 220 -3.09 23.83 -3.15
C TYR A 220 -3.79 23.03 -2.05
N LEU A 221 -5.08 22.69 -2.22
CA LEU A 221 -5.83 21.99 -1.17
C LEU A 221 -5.47 20.50 -1.14
N GLY A 222 -5.47 19.85 -2.31
CA GLY A 222 -5.17 18.41 -2.42
C GLY A 222 -3.77 18.07 -1.96
N LEU A 223 -2.74 18.63 -2.60
CA LEU A 223 -1.34 18.36 -2.24
C LEU A 223 -0.95 19.00 -0.91
N GLY A 224 -1.56 20.13 -0.51
CA GLY A 224 -1.37 20.71 0.82
C GLY A 224 -1.86 19.81 1.95
N LEU A 225 -2.99 19.12 1.78
CA LEU A 225 -3.45 18.11 2.75
C LEU A 225 -2.53 16.88 2.79
N VAL A 226 -1.94 16.49 1.66
CA VAL A 226 -0.93 15.40 1.62
C VAL A 226 0.35 15.81 2.37
N LEU A 227 0.89 17.02 2.14
CA LEU A 227 2.03 17.54 2.90
C LEU A 227 1.72 17.70 4.39
N ARG A 228 0.52 18.15 4.74
CA ARG A 228 0.10 18.25 6.13
C ARG A 228 0.08 16.87 6.81
N GLY A 229 -0.52 15.86 6.19
CA GLY A 229 -0.49 14.48 6.68
C GLY A 229 0.94 13.89 6.72
N GLN A 230 1.81 14.30 5.81
CA GLN A 230 3.23 13.95 5.82
C GLN A 230 3.97 14.60 7.01
N SER A 231 3.67 15.85 7.38
CA SER A 231 4.24 16.53 8.55
C SER A 231 3.66 16.09 9.91
N GLU A 232 2.40 15.63 9.93
CA GLU A 232 1.68 15.24 11.16
C GLU A 232 1.82 13.73 11.49
N GLY A 233 2.14 12.88 10.51
CA GLY A 233 2.27 11.43 10.71
C GLY A 233 2.86 10.67 9.53
N LYS A 234 3.80 11.30 8.80
CA LYS A 234 4.58 10.73 7.68
C LYS A 234 3.72 10.03 6.61
N PHE A 235 2.49 10.52 6.38
CA PHE A 235 1.43 9.85 5.61
C PHE A 235 1.87 9.24 4.26
N LEU A 236 2.67 9.95 3.46
CA LEU A 236 3.04 9.45 2.14
C LEU A 236 4.14 8.38 2.24
N VAL A 237 5.16 8.62 3.07
CA VAL A 237 6.20 7.62 3.38
C VAL A 237 5.58 6.36 3.98
N ARG A 238 4.63 6.54 4.91
CA ARG A 238 3.82 5.47 5.49
C ARG A 238 3.09 4.67 4.42
N HIS A 239 2.33 5.32 3.54
CA HIS A 239 1.61 4.64 2.47
C HIS A 239 2.53 3.76 1.62
N PHE A 240 3.73 4.26 1.26
CA PHE A 240 4.71 3.48 0.53
C PHE A 240 5.29 2.32 1.36
N LEU A 241 5.60 2.52 2.64
CA LEU A 241 6.15 1.51 3.55
C LEU A 241 5.13 0.41 3.92
N GLU A 242 3.84 0.73 3.97
CA GLU A 242 2.76 -0.21 4.25
C GLU A 242 2.35 -1.02 2.99
N ASN A 243 2.57 -0.50 1.76
CA ASN A 243 2.12 -1.15 0.51
C ASN A 243 3.21 -1.79 -0.36
N TYR A 244 4.49 -1.43 -0.21
CA TYR A 244 5.58 -1.87 -1.11
C TYR A 244 6.74 -2.52 -0.36
N HIS A 245 7.44 -3.44 -1.04
CA HIS A 245 8.63 -4.09 -0.48
C HIS A 245 9.91 -3.28 -0.77
N TYR A 246 10.69 -3.09 0.29
CA TYR A 246 12.05 -2.53 0.28
C TYR A 246 13.01 -3.55 0.90
N ALA A 247 14.28 -3.52 0.50
CA ALA A 247 15.26 -4.54 0.88
C ALA A 247 15.59 -4.53 2.38
N ALA A 248 15.82 -5.70 2.96
CA ALA A 248 16.23 -5.83 4.36
C ALA A 248 17.60 -5.18 4.60
N GLY A 249 17.65 -4.20 5.52
CA GLY A 249 18.84 -3.42 5.86
C GLY A 249 18.83 -1.97 5.36
N ASP A 250 17.92 -1.61 4.45
CA ASP A 250 17.75 -0.28 3.83
C ASP A 250 17.21 0.81 4.79
N ARG A 251 16.93 0.45 6.06
CA ARG A 251 16.36 1.35 7.10
C ARG A 251 15.11 2.14 6.69
N GLY A 252 14.43 1.74 5.62
CA GLY A 252 13.27 2.45 5.06
C GLY A 252 13.64 3.69 4.23
N GLU A 253 14.92 3.96 3.99
CA GLU A 253 15.36 5.05 3.12
C GLU A 253 14.78 4.92 1.71
N GLY A 254 14.67 3.71 1.16
CA GLY A 254 14.01 3.44 -0.12
C GLY A 254 12.54 3.88 -0.14
N ALA A 255 11.80 3.73 0.97
CA ALA A 255 10.41 4.19 1.07
C ALA A 255 10.34 5.73 1.10
N VAL A 256 11.25 6.39 1.80
CA VAL A 256 11.36 7.87 1.80
C VAL A 256 11.73 8.38 0.41
N ARG A 257 12.73 7.78 -0.22
CA ARG A 257 13.22 8.12 -1.58
C ARG A 257 12.13 7.92 -2.63
N GLU A 258 11.37 6.82 -2.57
CA GLU A 258 10.31 6.53 -3.54
C GLU A 258 9.06 7.39 -3.31
N ALA A 259 8.66 7.63 -2.06
CA ALA A 259 7.60 8.59 -1.73
C ALA A 259 7.94 10.00 -2.23
N PHE A 260 9.18 10.47 -1.98
CA PHE A 260 9.65 11.77 -2.46
C PHE A 260 9.79 11.82 -3.98
N ALA A 261 10.25 10.76 -4.63
CA ALA A 261 10.33 10.69 -6.10
C ALA A 261 8.94 10.83 -6.75
N ASN A 262 7.94 10.11 -6.24
CA ASN A 262 6.58 10.21 -6.74
C ASN A 262 5.93 11.56 -6.38
N TRP A 263 6.18 12.09 -5.18
CA TRP A 263 5.74 13.43 -4.79
C TRP A 263 6.24 14.51 -5.77
N LYS A 264 7.54 14.52 -6.11
CA LYS A 264 8.10 15.45 -7.11
C LYS A 264 7.37 15.39 -8.45
N GLY A 265 7.08 14.18 -8.93
CA GLY A 265 6.35 13.96 -10.18
C GLY A 265 4.92 14.50 -10.14
N VAL A 266 4.18 14.25 -9.06
CA VAL A 266 2.79 14.73 -8.87
C VAL A 266 2.75 16.25 -8.65
N TYR A 267 3.67 16.80 -7.87
CA TYR A 267 3.81 18.24 -7.66
C TYR A 267 4.09 18.96 -8.98
N ASN A 268 5.12 18.55 -9.74
CA ASN A 268 5.46 19.16 -11.03
C ASN A 268 4.29 19.09 -12.03
N LEU A 269 3.61 17.93 -12.12
CA LEU A 269 2.39 17.77 -12.91
C LEU A 269 1.31 18.79 -12.52
N SER A 270 1.04 18.95 -11.22
CA SER A 270 0.02 19.88 -10.72
C SER A 270 0.37 21.35 -11.01
N VAL A 271 1.64 21.72 -10.92
CA VAL A 271 2.15 23.06 -11.24
C VAL A 271 1.95 23.34 -12.74
N CYS A 272 2.48 22.48 -13.62
CA CYS A 272 2.33 22.62 -15.07
C CYS A 272 0.86 22.66 -15.49
N MET A 273 0.01 21.78 -14.94
CA MET A 273 -1.42 21.77 -15.25
C MET A 273 -2.18 22.99 -14.73
N THR A 274 -1.75 23.59 -13.61
CA THR A 274 -2.35 24.84 -13.10
C THR A 274 -2.01 26.02 -14.02
N TYR A 275 -0.79 26.12 -14.55
CA TYR A 275 -0.46 27.13 -15.57
C TYR A 275 -1.20 26.86 -16.89
N ALA A 276 -1.14 25.62 -17.40
CA ALA A 276 -1.72 25.27 -18.70
C ALA A 276 -3.25 25.43 -18.74
N SER A 277 -3.98 25.05 -17.69
CA SER A 277 -5.44 25.24 -17.64
C SER A 277 -5.84 26.71 -17.47
N PHE A 278 -5.07 27.49 -16.70
CA PHE A 278 -5.29 28.94 -16.58
C PHE A 278 -5.02 29.66 -17.91
N VAL A 279 -3.92 29.35 -18.60
CA VAL A 279 -3.63 29.89 -19.95
C VAL A 279 -4.69 29.43 -20.95
N GLY A 280 -5.17 28.18 -20.88
CA GLY A 280 -6.28 27.69 -21.69
C GLY A 280 -7.57 28.51 -21.49
N LEU A 281 -7.92 28.86 -20.26
CA LEU A 281 -9.04 29.76 -19.97
C LEU A 281 -8.81 31.17 -20.55
N VAL A 282 -7.60 31.72 -20.42
CA VAL A 282 -7.23 33.02 -21.01
C VAL A 282 -7.39 32.99 -22.52
N CYS A 283 -6.78 32.03 -23.23
CA CYS A 283 -6.91 31.86 -24.67
C CYS A 283 -8.38 31.64 -25.11
N LYS A 284 -9.21 31.01 -24.27
CA LYS A 284 -10.64 30.79 -24.56
C LYS A 284 -11.53 32.02 -24.30
N THR A 285 -11.04 33.01 -23.54
CA THR A 285 -11.81 34.20 -23.12
C THR A 285 -11.26 35.54 -23.63
N TYR A 286 -10.04 35.55 -24.16
CA TYR A 286 -9.42 36.70 -24.79
C TYR A 286 -10.11 37.05 -26.13
N THR A 287 -10.25 38.34 -26.38
CA THR A 287 -10.69 38.91 -27.66
C THR A 287 -9.68 39.97 -28.09
N MET A 288 -9.14 39.85 -29.29
CA MET A 288 -8.18 40.80 -29.86
C MET A 288 -8.83 42.20 -30.01
N PRO A 289 -8.26 43.27 -29.44
CA PRO A 289 -8.77 44.64 -29.62
C PRO A 289 -8.60 45.12 -31.05
N THR A 290 -9.50 45.99 -31.52
CA THR A 290 -9.37 46.66 -32.83
C THR A 290 -8.30 47.75 -32.84
N GLU A 291 -8.07 48.41 -31.70
CA GLU A 291 -6.99 49.38 -31.48
C GLU A 291 -6.20 48.96 -30.23
N TRP A 292 -4.98 48.47 -30.43
CA TRP A 292 -4.12 47.96 -29.35
C TRP A 292 -3.16 49.03 -28.78
N THR A 293 -2.88 50.07 -29.55
CA THR A 293 -1.83 51.07 -29.29
C THR A 293 -2.27 52.27 -28.46
N VAL A 294 -3.53 52.35 -28.02
CA VAL A 294 -4.11 53.54 -27.38
C VAL A 294 -4.85 53.18 -26.09
N GLY A 295 -4.75 54.06 -25.08
CA GLY A 295 -5.60 54.06 -23.89
C GLY A 295 -5.52 52.80 -23.03
N ASN A 296 -6.69 52.37 -22.51
CA ASN A 296 -6.82 51.26 -21.57
C ASN A 296 -6.31 49.92 -22.13
N GLU A 297 -6.37 49.73 -23.45
CA GLU A 297 -5.88 48.52 -24.12
C GLU A 297 -4.36 48.42 -24.04
N LEU A 298 -3.65 49.50 -24.36
CA LEU A 298 -2.20 49.55 -24.20
C LEU A 298 -1.80 49.34 -22.72
N LEU A 299 -2.50 50.00 -21.79
CA LEU A 299 -2.20 49.92 -20.36
C LEU A 299 -2.39 48.50 -19.80
N ARG A 300 -3.51 47.82 -20.12
CA ARG A 300 -3.79 46.47 -19.57
C ARG A 300 -2.83 45.41 -20.11
N HIS A 301 -2.42 45.53 -21.37
CA HIS A 301 -1.46 44.59 -21.99
C HIS A 301 -0.02 44.85 -21.51
N THR A 302 0.41 46.11 -21.40
CA THR A 302 1.76 46.43 -20.89
C THR A 302 1.92 46.07 -19.41
N LEU A 303 0.99 46.47 -18.55
CA LEU A 303 1.01 46.11 -17.13
C LEU A 303 0.87 44.58 -16.94
N GLY A 304 0.00 43.93 -17.72
CA GLY A 304 -0.16 42.49 -17.68
C GLY A 304 1.11 41.73 -18.08
N GLY A 305 1.80 42.17 -19.14
CA GLY A 305 3.09 41.61 -19.55
C GLY A 305 4.19 41.81 -18.52
N VAL A 306 4.28 43.00 -17.90
CA VAL A 306 5.24 43.28 -16.80
C VAL A 306 4.99 42.36 -15.60
N LEU A 307 3.72 42.11 -15.22
CA LEU A 307 3.39 41.21 -14.11
C LEU A 307 3.70 39.74 -14.42
N VAL A 308 3.55 39.29 -15.67
CA VAL A 308 3.97 37.95 -16.11
C VAL A 308 5.50 37.82 -16.12
N PHE A 309 6.23 38.82 -16.62
CA PHE A 309 7.70 38.82 -16.58
C PHE A 309 8.24 38.83 -15.15
N LEU A 310 7.69 39.68 -14.27
CA LEU A 310 8.05 39.76 -12.85
C LEU A 310 7.86 38.42 -12.14
N HIS A 311 6.78 37.69 -12.45
CA HIS A 311 6.52 36.36 -11.94
C HIS A 311 7.56 35.34 -12.42
N ILE A 312 7.90 35.31 -13.72
CA ILE A 312 8.89 34.39 -14.27
C ILE A 312 10.25 34.62 -13.61
N TRP A 313 10.68 35.88 -13.49
CA TRP A 313 11.90 36.23 -12.78
C TRP A 313 11.86 35.81 -11.31
N ALA A 314 10.79 36.12 -10.57
CA ALA A 314 10.66 35.74 -9.17
C ALA A 314 10.67 34.21 -8.95
N ALA A 315 10.08 33.44 -9.86
CA ALA A 315 10.13 31.97 -9.82
C ALA A 315 11.54 31.42 -10.09
N MET A 316 12.25 31.99 -11.08
CA MET A 316 13.65 31.63 -11.37
C MET A 316 14.58 31.93 -10.18
N GLU A 317 14.48 33.11 -9.57
CA GLU A 317 15.24 33.49 -8.37
C GLU A 317 14.90 32.56 -7.18
N SER A 318 13.62 32.20 -7.02
CA SER A 318 13.19 31.29 -5.96
C SER A 318 13.76 29.89 -6.13
N TYR A 319 13.76 29.35 -7.35
CA TYR A 319 14.39 28.07 -7.67
C TYR A 319 15.90 28.08 -7.47
N GLN A 320 16.58 29.18 -7.84
CA GLN A 320 18.03 29.33 -7.65
C GLN A 320 18.44 29.36 -6.18
N VAL A 321 17.62 29.95 -5.28
CA VAL A 321 17.91 30.02 -3.84
C VAL A 321 17.47 28.76 -3.08
N LEU A 322 16.29 28.19 -3.40
CA LEU A 322 15.78 26.98 -2.75
C LEU A 322 16.48 25.69 -3.23
N GLY A 323 17.02 25.72 -4.45
CA GLY A 323 17.49 24.54 -5.17
C GLY A 323 16.38 23.48 -5.39
N PRO A 324 16.76 22.29 -5.89
CA PRO A 324 15.81 21.19 -6.09
C PRO A 324 15.29 20.57 -4.78
N PHE A 325 15.90 20.88 -3.62
CA PHE A 325 15.42 20.39 -2.32
C PHE A 325 14.23 21.22 -1.83
N GLY A 326 14.41 22.54 -1.69
CA GLY A 326 13.36 23.43 -1.20
C GLY A 326 12.20 23.61 -2.20
N TRP A 327 12.48 23.64 -3.51
CA TRP A 327 11.44 23.77 -4.55
C TRP A 327 10.40 22.62 -4.53
N PHE A 328 10.81 21.45 -4.03
CA PHE A 328 9.95 20.28 -3.93
C PHE A 328 9.51 19.94 -2.50
N TYR A 329 9.68 20.86 -1.53
CA TYR A 329 9.32 20.62 -0.12
C TYR A 329 9.99 19.35 0.46
N GLY A 330 11.30 19.18 0.20
CA GLY A 330 12.07 18.00 0.62
C GLY A 330 12.24 17.83 2.14
N ASP A 331 12.08 18.92 2.89
CA ASP A 331 12.09 18.99 4.35
C ASP A 331 10.90 18.23 5.00
N PHE A 332 9.77 18.15 4.31
CA PHE A 332 8.66 17.26 4.72
C PHE A 332 9.01 15.77 4.65
N PHE A 333 10.11 15.39 3.98
CA PHE A 333 10.51 13.99 3.75
C PHE A 333 11.83 13.61 4.42
N MET A 334 12.80 14.53 4.49
CA MET A 334 14.18 14.26 4.92
C MET A 334 14.69 15.37 5.84
N GLU A 335 14.49 15.19 7.15
CA GLU A 335 14.86 16.17 8.18
C GLU A 335 16.38 16.25 8.41
N ASP A 336 17.12 15.15 8.17
CA ASP A 336 18.59 15.10 8.23
C ASP A 336 19.31 15.75 7.04
N PHE A 337 18.58 16.24 6.03
CA PHE A 337 19.20 16.89 4.87
C PHE A 337 19.78 18.27 5.28
N PRO A 338 21.03 18.60 4.95
CA PRO A 338 21.72 19.80 5.46
C PRO A 338 21.29 21.09 4.74
N SER A 339 19.99 21.42 4.79
CA SER A 339 19.43 22.67 4.27
C SER A 339 19.39 23.75 5.36
N HIS A 340 20.25 24.76 5.25
CA HIS A 340 20.13 25.99 6.03
C HIS A 340 19.27 27.02 5.28
N LEU A 341 18.50 27.83 6.03
CA LEU A 341 17.66 28.90 5.46
C LEU A 341 18.52 30.09 4.99
N GLU A 342 19.06 29.99 3.77
CA GLU A 342 19.84 31.06 3.16
C GLU A 342 18.94 32.20 2.63
N TYR A 343 19.00 33.35 3.29
CA TYR A 343 18.24 34.54 2.89
C TYR A 343 18.93 35.35 1.77
N THR A 344 19.33 34.67 0.70
CA THR A 344 19.98 35.22 -0.50
C THR A 344 18.92 35.58 -1.57
N GLY A 345 19.36 36.08 -2.74
CA GLY A 345 18.48 36.46 -3.86
C GLY A 345 17.23 37.26 -3.46
N ILE A 346 16.06 36.81 -3.93
CA ILE A 346 14.75 37.41 -3.61
C ILE A 346 14.35 37.24 -2.12
N PHE A 347 14.82 36.19 -1.44
CA PHE A 347 14.58 35.93 0.00
C PHE A 347 15.28 36.93 0.94
N ARG A 348 16.17 37.77 0.40
CA ARG A 348 16.68 38.96 1.10
C ARG A 348 15.57 39.96 1.41
N TYR A 349 14.57 40.07 0.54
CA TYR A 349 13.53 41.10 0.58
C TYR A 349 12.18 40.56 1.05
N LEU A 350 11.77 39.39 0.58
CA LEU A 350 10.50 38.73 0.88
C LEU A 350 10.76 37.47 1.72
N ASN A 351 9.84 37.10 2.61
CA ASN A 351 9.91 35.79 3.26
C ASN A 351 9.41 34.69 2.31
N ASN A 352 8.26 34.92 1.65
CA ASN A 352 7.60 33.97 0.76
C ASN A 352 7.49 34.63 -0.62
N PRO A 353 8.51 34.52 -1.51
CA PRO A 353 8.48 35.13 -2.84
C PRO A 353 7.37 34.58 -3.73
N GLU A 354 6.89 33.36 -3.46
CA GLU A 354 5.66 32.76 -3.98
C GLU A 354 4.42 33.69 -3.86
N VAL A 355 4.35 34.60 -2.88
CA VAL A 355 3.24 35.57 -2.79
C VAL A 355 3.26 36.56 -3.97
N MET A 356 4.46 36.88 -4.51
CA MET A 356 4.60 37.59 -5.78
C MET A 356 4.44 36.67 -6.99
N SER A 357 4.48 35.33 -6.85
CA SER A 357 4.10 34.40 -7.92
C SER A 357 2.60 34.48 -8.25
N GLY A 358 1.78 35.14 -7.41
CA GLY A 358 0.43 35.58 -7.80
C GLY A 358 0.40 36.56 -8.98
N ALA A 359 1.48 37.29 -9.28
CA ALA A 359 1.49 38.40 -10.24
C ALA A 359 1.07 37.99 -11.67
N ALA A 360 1.59 36.88 -12.21
CA ALA A 360 1.24 36.45 -13.57
C ALA A 360 -0.27 36.22 -13.75
N PHE A 361 -0.95 35.68 -12.75
CA PHE A 361 -2.37 35.35 -12.83
C PHE A 361 -3.24 36.61 -12.86
N PHE A 362 -2.87 37.65 -12.10
CA PHE A 362 -3.48 38.97 -12.21
C PHE A 362 -3.08 39.70 -13.51
N GLY A 363 -1.85 39.52 -13.99
CA GLY A 363 -1.41 40.05 -15.28
C GLY A 363 -2.21 39.48 -16.46
N LEU A 364 -2.43 38.17 -16.47
CA LEU A 364 -3.28 37.49 -17.45
C LEU A 364 -4.77 37.86 -17.31
N ALA A 365 -5.25 38.15 -16.09
CA ALA A 365 -6.58 38.72 -15.87
C ALA A 365 -6.72 40.15 -16.45
N LEU A 366 -5.67 40.97 -16.38
CA LEU A 366 -5.63 42.29 -17.04
C LEU A 366 -5.60 42.17 -18.58
N VAL A 367 -4.78 41.29 -19.14
CA VAL A 367 -4.70 41.05 -20.60
C VAL A 367 -6.06 40.60 -21.16
N SER A 368 -6.68 39.60 -20.51
CA SER A 368 -7.99 39.07 -20.90
C SER A 368 -9.17 39.99 -20.61
N ALA A 369 -9.03 40.91 -19.64
CA ALA A 369 -10.11 41.76 -19.10
C ALA A 369 -11.38 40.97 -18.71
N ASN A 370 -11.25 39.67 -18.42
CA ASN A 370 -12.38 38.76 -18.31
C ASN A 370 -12.65 38.35 -16.86
N LYS A 371 -13.88 38.59 -16.39
CA LYS A 371 -14.31 38.27 -15.02
C LYS A 371 -14.00 36.84 -14.56
N TYR A 372 -14.08 35.83 -15.45
CA TYR A 372 -13.78 34.45 -15.08
C TYR A 372 -12.29 34.26 -14.76
N VAL A 373 -11.40 34.91 -15.50
CA VAL A 373 -9.94 34.89 -15.26
C VAL A 373 -9.62 35.67 -13.98
N THR A 374 -10.23 36.85 -13.77
CA THR A 374 -10.06 37.64 -12.54
C THR A 374 -10.54 36.88 -11.29
N THR A 375 -11.71 36.24 -11.35
CA THR A 375 -12.21 35.40 -10.26
C THR A 375 -11.29 34.22 -9.99
N LEU A 376 -10.76 33.55 -11.02
CA LEU A 376 -9.84 32.42 -10.84
C LEU A 376 -8.49 32.87 -10.24
N ALA A 377 -7.97 34.04 -10.63
CA ALA A 377 -6.76 34.61 -10.01
C ALA A 377 -6.98 34.90 -8.52
N GLY A 378 -8.14 35.46 -8.14
CA GLY A 378 -8.53 35.68 -6.75
C GLY A 378 -8.65 34.37 -5.95
N ILE A 379 -9.31 33.35 -6.51
CA ILE A 379 -9.42 32.03 -5.87
C ILE A 379 -8.05 31.37 -5.70
N ARG A 380 -7.17 31.45 -6.72
CA ARG A 380 -5.80 30.91 -6.63
C ARG A 380 -4.98 31.62 -5.55
N TYR A 381 -5.10 32.94 -5.43
CA TYR A 381 -4.43 33.70 -4.36
C TYR A 381 -4.91 33.27 -2.97
N LEU A 382 -6.21 33.10 -2.76
CA LEU A 382 -6.77 32.62 -1.49
C LEU A 382 -6.37 31.18 -1.16
N ALA A 383 -6.34 30.29 -2.16
CA ALA A 383 -5.90 28.91 -1.99
C ALA A 383 -4.41 28.80 -1.66
N HIS A 384 -3.57 29.64 -2.27
CA HIS A 384 -2.16 29.76 -1.92
C HIS A 384 -1.96 30.30 -0.50
N TRP A 385 -2.68 31.36 -0.12
CA TRP A 385 -2.64 31.90 1.24
C TRP A 385 -3.09 30.87 2.30
N TRP A 386 -4.11 30.05 2.00
CA TRP A 386 -4.50 28.94 2.85
C TRP A 386 -3.37 27.91 3.01
N PHE A 387 -2.70 27.54 1.91
CA PHE A 387 -1.57 26.62 1.93
C PHE A 387 -0.41 27.15 2.79
N LEU A 388 -0.05 28.42 2.62
CA LEU A 388 0.98 29.07 3.43
C LEU A 388 0.62 29.09 4.92
N SER A 389 -0.62 29.43 5.27
CA SER A 389 -1.06 29.54 6.67
C SER A 389 -1.25 28.19 7.36
N CYS A 390 -1.81 27.20 6.66
CA CYS A 390 -2.29 25.93 7.24
C CYS A 390 -1.37 24.71 7.00
N VAL A 391 -0.34 24.84 6.14
CA VAL A 391 0.56 23.73 5.76
C VAL A 391 2.03 24.14 5.89
N GLU A 392 2.48 25.12 5.10
CA GLU A 392 3.91 25.52 5.05
C GLU A 392 4.35 26.17 6.37
N THR A 393 3.70 27.26 6.80
CA THR A 393 4.10 27.99 8.00
C THR A 393 4.08 27.13 9.28
N PRO A 394 3.10 26.25 9.52
CA PRO A 394 3.14 25.31 10.65
C PRO A 394 4.31 24.32 10.58
N HIS A 395 4.61 23.75 9.42
CA HIS A 395 5.76 22.85 9.24
C HIS A 395 7.10 23.58 9.47
N MET A 396 7.28 24.75 8.84
CA MET A 396 8.48 25.57 9.01
C MET A 396 8.68 26.03 10.47
N ARG A 397 7.59 26.15 11.25
CA ARG A 397 7.67 26.38 12.70
C ARG A 397 8.04 25.12 13.50
N LYS A 398 7.59 23.92 13.10
CA LYS A 398 8.00 22.62 13.70
C LYS A 398 9.51 22.42 13.57
N LEU A 399 10.05 22.64 12.37
CA LEU A 399 11.44 22.30 12.03
C LEU A 399 12.45 23.43 12.29
N TYR A 400 12.11 24.69 11.98
CA TYR A 400 13.06 25.82 11.98
C TYR A 400 12.77 26.93 13.00
N GLY A 401 11.83 26.72 13.94
CA GLY A 401 11.15 27.75 14.74
C GLY A 401 12.00 28.93 15.26
N ASP A 402 13.16 28.67 15.88
CA ASP A 402 14.03 29.71 16.44
C ASP A 402 14.94 30.41 15.41
N THR A 403 15.15 29.80 14.24
CA THR A 403 15.94 30.37 13.12
C THR A 403 15.09 31.14 12.10
N LEU A 404 13.76 30.99 12.16
CA LEU A 404 12.82 31.53 11.18
C LEU A 404 12.63 33.06 11.32
N ARG A 405 12.84 33.79 10.22
CA ARG A 405 12.75 35.26 10.17
C ARG A 405 11.32 35.77 10.31
N LYS A 406 10.95 36.27 11.50
CA LYS A 406 9.62 36.83 11.81
C LYS A 406 9.18 38.05 10.99
N GLU A 407 10.11 38.82 10.39
CA GLU A 407 9.79 39.99 9.56
C GLU A 407 10.73 40.11 8.34
N ALA A 408 10.14 40.18 7.15
CA ALA A 408 10.83 40.27 5.86
C ALA A 408 11.61 41.59 5.68
N GLY A 409 12.68 41.56 4.87
CA GLY A 409 13.58 42.71 4.67
C GLY A 409 12.88 43.95 4.10
N PHE A 410 12.01 43.77 3.10
CA PHE A 410 11.24 44.85 2.50
C PHE A 410 10.21 45.46 3.46
N VAL A 411 9.55 44.62 4.28
CA VAL A 411 8.61 45.07 5.33
C VAL A 411 9.32 45.95 6.36
N LYS A 412 10.55 45.61 6.75
CA LYS A 412 11.38 46.45 7.63
C LYS A 412 11.73 47.79 6.99
N VAL A 413 12.07 47.81 5.70
CA VAL A 413 12.34 49.07 4.97
C VAL A 413 11.09 49.94 4.87
N ILE A 414 9.94 49.38 4.49
CA ILE A 414 8.65 50.11 4.47
C ILE A 414 8.29 50.60 5.87
N ARG A 415 8.40 49.78 6.91
CA ARG A 415 8.10 50.16 8.30
C ARG A 415 8.99 51.32 8.77
N ASN A 416 10.28 51.28 8.45
CA ASN A 416 11.22 52.35 8.78
C ASN A 416 10.85 53.64 8.02
N ALA A 417 10.68 53.57 6.70
CA ALA A 417 10.30 54.72 5.87
C ALA A 417 8.93 55.31 6.26
N ALA A 418 7.94 54.48 6.55
CA ALA A 418 6.63 54.90 7.04
C ALA A 418 6.73 55.54 8.43
N SER A 419 7.57 55.01 9.34
CA SER A 419 7.80 55.63 10.65
C SER A 419 8.57 56.96 10.56
N GLN A 420 9.49 57.09 9.59
CA GLN A 420 10.24 58.30 9.33
C GLN A 420 9.35 59.38 8.69
N ASN A 421 8.51 59.00 7.73
CA ASN A 421 7.50 59.88 7.14
C ASN A 421 6.41 60.24 8.15
N ALA A 422 5.98 59.32 9.03
CA ALA A 422 5.08 59.63 10.14
C ALA A 422 5.70 60.65 11.09
N ARG A 423 6.98 60.51 11.48
CA ARG A 423 7.70 61.50 12.30
C ARG A 423 7.86 62.86 11.59
N LEU A 424 8.10 62.87 10.28
CA LEU A 424 8.17 64.10 9.48
C LEU A 424 6.81 64.78 9.31
N LEU A 425 5.72 64.00 9.26
CA LEU A 425 4.36 64.51 9.27
C LEU A 425 3.99 65.01 10.67
N GLU A 426 4.31 64.27 11.76
CA GLU A 426 4.16 64.72 13.14
C GLU A 426 4.93 66.04 13.39
N SER A 427 6.14 66.21 12.82
CA SER A 427 6.92 67.45 12.94
C SER A 427 6.39 68.62 12.09
N ARG A 428 5.44 68.40 11.18
CA ARG A 428 4.82 69.44 10.32
C ARG A 428 3.33 69.67 10.64
N ALA A 429 2.64 68.69 11.22
CA ALA A 429 1.20 68.69 11.47
C ALA A 429 0.85 69.11 12.91
N GLY A 430 1.02 70.40 13.19
CA GLY A 430 0.49 71.01 14.40
C GLY A 430 -1.02 70.74 14.59
N ARG A 431 -1.42 70.48 15.84
CA ARG A 431 -2.81 70.27 16.30
C ARG A 431 -3.60 69.06 15.73
N HIS A 432 -3.26 68.52 14.55
CA HIS A 432 -3.98 67.40 13.90
C HIS A 432 -3.26 66.03 13.97
N GLY A 433 -2.02 65.98 14.47
CA GLY A 433 -1.26 64.74 14.68
C GLY A 433 -2.02 63.54 15.31
N PRO A 434 -2.85 63.70 16.38
CA PRO A 434 -3.53 62.55 16.99
C PRO A 434 -4.60 61.91 16.09
N GLU A 435 -5.18 62.67 15.16
CA GLU A 435 -6.24 62.21 14.26
C GLU A 435 -5.66 61.38 13.10
N ILE A 436 -4.56 61.84 12.51
CA ILE A 436 -3.79 61.09 11.50
C ILE A 436 -3.26 59.78 12.12
N LYS A 437 -2.78 59.83 13.37
CA LYS A 437 -2.33 58.66 14.13
C LYS A 437 -3.45 57.66 14.41
N ARG A 438 -4.69 58.12 14.55
CA ARG A 438 -5.87 57.26 14.66
C ARG A 438 -6.16 56.57 13.34
N VAL A 439 -6.30 57.32 12.24
CA VAL A 439 -6.61 56.76 10.90
C VAL A 439 -5.54 55.74 10.45
N ALA A 440 -4.26 56.06 10.62
CA ALA A 440 -3.18 55.14 10.26
C ALA A 440 -3.17 53.85 11.11
N LYS A 441 -3.56 53.94 12.39
CA LYS A 441 -3.68 52.77 13.29
C LYS A 441 -4.97 51.97 13.03
N GLU A 442 -6.07 52.63 12.68
CA GLU A 442 -7.32 51.98 12.29
C GLU A 442 -7.16 51.25 10.95
N VAL A 443 -6.62 51.88 9.89
CA VAL A 443 -6.38 51.20 8.60
C VAL A 443 -5.44 50.01 8.75
N LYS A 444 -4.33 50.15 9.50
CA LYS A 444 -3.45 49.01 9.80
C LYS A 444 -4.19 47.92 10.59
N GLY A 445 -4.87 48.30 11.67
CA GLY A 445 -5.59 47.38 12.54
C GLY A 445 -6.71 46.64 11.82
N THR A 446 -7.44 47.29 10.91
CA THR A 446 -8.47 46.66 10.09
C THR A 446 -7.88 45.68 9.07
N PHE A 447 -6.73 45.97 8.46
CA PHE A 447 -6.09 45.00 7.56
C PHE A 447 -5.56 43.78 8.32
N ASP A 448 -4.73 43.99 9.35
CA ASP A 448 -4.16 42.89 10.15
C ASP A 448 -5.29 42.02 10.74
N LYS A 449 -6.32 42.66 11.33
CA LYS A 449 -7.45 41.95 11.97
C LYS A 449 -8.40 41.27 10.98
N VAL A 450 -8.60 41.79 9.77
CA VAL A 450 -9.40 41.08 8.74
C VAL A 450 -8.64 39.87 8.20
N PHE A 451 -7.30 39.91 8.12
CA PHE A 451 -6.51 38.72 7.80
C PHE A 451 -6.64 37.66 8.90
N ASP A 452 -6.44 38.02 10.17
CA ASP A 452 -6.49 37.09 11.29
C ASP A 452 -7.92 36.53 11.51
N GLU A 453 -8.96 37.37 11.54
CA GLU A 453 -10.35 36.90 11.72
C GLU A 453 -10.84 36.04 10.53
N THR A 454 -10.35 36.27 9.31
CA THR A 454 -10.67 35.39 8.17
C THR A 454 -9.93 34.06 8.27
N ALA A 455 -8.70 34.04 8.80
CA ALA A 455 -7.99 32.80 9.08
C ALA A 455 -8.69 31.98 10.17
N GLU A 456 -9.00 32.57 11.32
CA GLU A 456 -9.68 31.90 12.42
C GLU A 456 -11.06 31.35 12.02
N VAL A 457 -11.86 32.10 11.23
CA VAL A 457 -13.16 31.62 10.73
C VAL A 457 -13.00 30.47 9.71
N VAL A 458 -11.99 30.50 8.84
CA VAL A 458 -11.72 29.41 7.90
C VAL A 458 -11.17 28.17 8.61
N GLU A 459 -10.28 28.34 9.59
CA GLU A 459 -9.78 27.23 10.41
C GLU A 459 -10.86 26.63 11.32
N GLU A 460 -11.71 27.44 11.96
CA GLU A 460 -12.84 26.95 12.75
C GLU A 460 -13.85 26.20 11.86
N PHE A 461 -14.14 26.72 10.67
CA PHE A 461 -15.00 26.04 9.68
C PHE A 461 -14.38 24.72 9.19
N LEU A 462 -13.09 24.71 8.84
CA LEU A 462 -12.39 23.51 8.39
C LEU A 462 -12.20 22.49 9.51
N ALA A 463 -11.98 22.91 10.77
CA ALA A 463 -11.93 22.02 11.92
C ALA A 463 -13.30 21.37 12.18
N ARG A 464 -14.39 22.16 12.12
CA ARG A 464 -15.77 21.63 12.19
C ARG A 464 -16.08 20.67 11.03
N CYS A 465 -15.64 21.00 9.81
CA CYS A 465 -15.78 20.12 8.66
C CYS A 465 -14.93 18.84 8.79
N GLY A 466 -13.71 18.92 9.31
CA GLY A 466 -12.82 17.78 9.51
C GLY A 466 -13.31 16.83 10.60
N GLN A 467 -13.77 17.36 11.74
CA GLN A 467 -14.45 16.59 12.78
C GLN A 467 -15.70 15.91 12.23
N ARG A 468 -16.59 16.65 11.55
CA ARG A 468 -17.80 16.08 10.95
C ARG A 468 -17.53 15.12 9.80
N LEU A 469 -16.46 15.28 9.01
CA LEU A 469 -16.07 14.27 8.02
C LEU A 469 -15.51 13.03 8.70
N SER A 470 -14.73 13.16 9.78
CA SER A 470 -14.25 11.99 10.54
C SER A 470 -15.42 11.23 11.17
N GLU A 471 -16.37 11.93 11.79
CA GLU A 471 -17.64 11.38 12.29
C GLU A 471 -18.43 10.72 11.16
N VAL A 472 -18.74 11.42 10.07
CA VAL A 472 -19.52 10.89 8.95
C VAL A 472 -18.80 9.73 8.24
N VAL A 473 -17.46 9.70 8.17
CA VAL A 473 -16.71 8.58 7.60
C VAL A 473 -16.67 7.40 8.56
N GLN A 474 -16.55 7.61 9.86
CA GLN A 474 -16.66 6.56 10.87
C GLN A 474 -18.09 5.99 10.92
N ASP A 475 -19.11 6.83 10.95
CA ASP A 475 -20.52 6.45 10.87
C ASP A 475 -20.83 5.75 9.54
N THR A 476 -20.32 6.24 8.41
CA THR A 476 -20.47 5.54 7.11
C THR A 476 -19.78 4.19 7.13
N LYS A 477 -18.58 4.08 7.73
CA LYS A 477 -17.86 2.81 7.89
C LYS A 477 -18.61 1.83 8.80
N VAL A 478 -19.19 2.33 9.90
CA VAL A 478 -20.00 1.57 10.86
C VAL A 478 -21.34 1.17 10.25
N LEU A 479 -22.01 2.04 9.48
CA LEU A 479 -23.25 1.74 8.77
C LEU A 479 -23.01 0.80 7.58
N LEU A 480 -21.87 0.89 6.91
CA LEU A 480 -21.48 -0.02 5.84
C LEU A 480 -21.05 -1.39 6.38
N GLN A 481 -20.42 -1.45 7.57
CA GLN A 481 -20.22 -2.70 8.30
C GLN A 481 -21.56 -3.28 8.77
N GLN A 482 -22.40 -2.51 9.47
CA GLN A 482 -23.72 -2.96 9.97
C GLN A 482 -24.67 -3.38 8.84
N SER A 483 -24.62 -2.77 7.66
CA SER A 483 -25.44 -3.19 6.51
C SER A 483 -24.90 -4.48 5.89
N ARG A 484 -23.59 -4.62 5.68
CA ARG A 484 -22.98 -5.90 5.26
C ARG A 484 -23.26 -7.02 6.26
N GLU A 485 -23.25 -6.72 7.55
CA GLU A 485 -23.56 -7.65 8.63
C GLU A 485 -25.04 -8.10 8.64
N ARG A 486 -25.97 -7.21 8.24
CA ARG A 486 -27.43 -7.44 8.27
C ARG A 486 -28.05 -7.93 6.96
N LEU A 487 -27.27 -8.15 5.89
CA LEU A 487 -27.76 -8.70 4.61
C LEU A 487 -28.12 -10.21 4.67
N VAL A 488 -28.51 -10.71 5.85
CA VAL A 488 -28.90 -12.11 6.07
C VAL A 488 -30.39 -12.29 5.86
N ILE A 489 -30.76 -13.16 4.90
CA ILE A 489 -32.11 -13.72 4.83
C ILE A 489 -32.25 -14.74 5.96
N THR A 490 -32.66 -14.28 7.15
CA THR A 490 -32.77 -15.12 8.35
C THR A 490 -33.88 -16.15 8.19
N ARG A 491 -33.52 -17.35 7.74
CA ARG A 491 -34.40 -18.52 7.74
C ARG A 491 -34.67 -18.93 9.19
N LEU A 492 -35.95 -19.00 9.57
CA LEU A 492 -36.41 -19.45 10.89
C LEU A 492 -37.14 -20.80 10.76
N ALA A 493 -37.42 -21.45 11.89
CA ALA A 493 -38.38 -22.56 11.98
C ALA A 493 -39.56 -22.13 12.84
N ASN A 494 -40.78 -22.49 12.41
CA ASN A 494 -42.00 -22.12 13.13
C ASN A 494 -42.30 -23.10 14.28
N ASP A 495 -41.87 -24.36 14.13
CA ASP A 495 -42.28 -25.49 14.96
C ASP A 495 -41.30 -25.82 16.10
N LEU A 496 -40.57 -24.81 16.61
CA LEU A 496 -39.53 -24.98 17.64
C LEU A 496 -40.07 -25.62 18.94
N SER A 497 -41.37 -25.48 19.21
CA SER A 497 -42.08 -26.08 20.34
C SER A 497 -42.16 -27.61 20.31
N SER A 498 -41.89 -28.23 19.15
CA SER A 498 -41.86 -29.70 19.01
C SER A 498 -40.52 -30.33 19.45
N TYR A 499 -39.50 -29.52 19.72
CA TYR A 499 -38.15 -29.98 20.08
C TYR A 499 -37.80 -29.71 21.55
N GLU A 500 -37.14 -30.66 22.21
CA GLU A 500 -36.62 -30.51 23.58
C GLU A 500 -35.39 -29.59 23.62
N THR A 501 -35.61 -28.28 23.54
CA THR A 501 -34.55 -27.26 23.53
C THR A 501 -33.56 -27.40 24.70
N ALA A 502 -34.04 -27.81 25.88
CA ALA A 502 -33.23 -28.04 27.07
C ALA A 502 -32.19 -29.18 26.95
N LYS A 503 -32.29 -30.07 25.95
CA LYS A 503 -31.28 -31.10 25.64
C LYS A 503 -30.11 -30.59 24.79
N TYR A 504 -30.26 -29.43 24.15
CA TYR A 504 -29.20 -28.83 23.34
C TYR A 504 -28.22 -28.07 24.24
N LYS A 505 -26.98 -28.55 24.31
CA LYS A 505 -25.90 -27.89 25.06
C LYS A 505 -24.67 -27.70 24.19
N VAL A 506 -24.13 -26.49 24.18
CA VAL A 506 -22.79 -26.18 23.67
C VAL A 506 -21.90 -25.77 24.84
N THR A 507 -20.61 -26.16 24.82
CA THR A 507 -19.63 -25.77 25.83
C THR A 507 -18.23 -25.63 25.20
N ILE A 508 -17.60 -24.49 25.43
CA ILE A 508 -16.22 -24.17 25.02
C ILE A 508 -15.25 -24.97 25.91
N ALA A 509 -14.36 -25.76 25.31
CA ALA A 509 -13.24 -26.33 26.04
C ALA A 509 -12.23 -25.22 26.38
N ALA A 510 -11.67 -25.24 27.59
CA ALA A 510 -10.65 -24.26 27.97
C ALA A 510 -9.41 -24.32 27.05
N SER A 511 -8.74 -23.17 26.89
CA SER A 511 -7.40 -23.11 26.27
C SER A 511 -6.41 -24.01 27.04
N ALA A 512 -5.26 -24.31 26.45
CA ALA A 512 -4.15 -25.01 27.10
C ALA A 512 -3.76 -24.40 28.47
N ASN A 513 -3.99 -23.10 28.65
CA ASN A 513 -3.74 -22.37 29.90
C ASN A 513 -4.91 -22.43 30.91
N GLY A 514 -5.91 -23.30 30.71
CA GLY A 514 -7.03 -23.52 31.64
C GLY A 514 -8.07 -22.38 31.71
N THR A 515 -8.03 -21.42 30.79
CA THR A 515 -8.94 -20.25 30.77
C THR A 515 -9.76 -20.17 29.48
N GLN A 516 -10.84 -19.36 29.49
CA GLN A 516 -11.60 -18.99 28.28
C GLN A 516 -10.96 -17.79 27.54
N ARG A 517 -9.63 -17.74 27.47
CA ARG A 517 -8.86 -16.76 26.70
C ARG A 517 -7.97 -17.51 25.71
N PHE A 518 -8.09 -17.19 24.42
CA PHE A 518 -7.38 -17.84 23.33
C PHE A 518 -6.54 -16.81 22.57
N HIS A 519 -5.33 -17.18 22.18
CA HIS A 519 -4.53 -16.34 21.29
C HIS A 519 -5.15 -16.30 19.89
N VAL A 520 -5.02 -15.19 19.14
CA VAL A 520 -5.47 -15.16 17.74
C VAL A 520 -4.81 -16.30 16.94
N GLY A 521 -5.65 -17.09 16.27
CA GLY A 521 -5.26 -18.28 15.50
C GLY A 521 -5.13 -19.58 16.29
N GLU A 522 -5.29 -19.56 17.62
CA GLU A 522 -5.39 -20.77 18.44
C GLU A 522 -6.68 -21.54 18.12
N GLN A 523 -6.61 -22.88 18.07
CA GLN A 523 -7.77 -23.71 17.72
C GLN A 523 -8.77 -23.79 18.88
N ILE A 524 -10.03 -23.45 18.62
CA ILE A 524 -11.09 -23.45 19.65
C ILE A 524 -11.88 -24.75 19.52
N LYS A 525 -11.82 -25.59 20.55
CA LYS A 525 -12.57 -26.85 20.64
C LYS A 525 -13.89 -26.63 21.34
N VAL A 526 -14.98 -27.11 20.75
CA VAL A 526 -16.33 -26.88 21.23
C VAL A 526 -17.06 -28.21 21.34
N SER A 527 -17.32 -28.62 22.57
CA SER A 527 -18.09 -29.83 22.87
C SER A 527 -19.58 -29.53 22.77
N TRP A 528 -20.35 -30.43 22.16
CA TRP A 528 -21.78 -30.27 21.97
C TRP A 528 -22.57 -31.52 22.39
N GLN A 529 -23.84 -31.31 22.75
CA GLN A 529 -24.84 -32.33 23.02
C GLN A 529 -26.15 -31.92 22.35
N ALA A 530 -26.82 -32.87 21.70
CA ALA A 530 -28.11 -32.68 21.03
C ALA A 530 -29.00 -33.93 21.19
N PRO A 531 -30.33 -33.79 21.20
CA PRO A 531 -31.25 -34.92 21.31
C PRO A 531 -31.16 -35.88 20.11
N TYR A 532 -31.61 -37.12 20.28
CA TYR A 532 -31.56 -38.16 19.25
C TYR A 532 -32.25 -37.82 17.90
N LEU A 533 -33.12 -36.80 17.84
CA LEU A 533 -33.80 -36.31 16.63
C LEU A 533 -33.34 -34.92 16.13
N HIS A 534 -32.16 -34.45 16.55
CA HIS A 534 -31.60 -33.21 16.00
C HIS A 534 -31.25 -33.33 14.51
N SER A 535 -31.18 -32.21 13.78
CA SER A 535 -30.94 -32.25 12.33
C SER A 535 -29.46 -32.41 12.01
N ARG A 536 -29.13 -33.18 10.97
CA ARG A 536 -27.76 -33.27 10.41
C ARG A 536 -27.29 -31.96 9.76
N LYS A 537 -28.18 -30.98 9.66
CA LYS A 537 -27.90 -29.59 9.24
C LYS A 537 -27.78 -28.63 10.42
N ASP A 538 -27.72 -29.13 11.65
CA ASP A 538 -27.34 -28.32 12.80
C ASP A 538 -25.87 -27.86 12.66
N TRP A 539 -25.60 -26.65 13.13
CA TRP A 539 -24.30 -25.99 12.98
C TRP A 539 -23.99 -25.10 14.17
N ILE A 540 -22.72 -24.76 14.35
CA ILE A 540 -22.25 -23.94 15.45
C ILE A 540 -21.50 -22.73 14.87
N GLY A 541 -21.82 -21.53 15.33
CA GLY A 541 -21.20 -20.29 14.87
C GLY A 541 -20.57 -19.47 16.00
N ILE A 542 -19.45 -18.81 15.71
CA ILE A 542 -18.80 -17.83 16.58
C ILE A 542 -19.26 -16.42 16.18
N TYR A 543 -19.65 -15.61 17.17
CA TYR A 543 -20.13 -14.25 16.98
C TYR A 543 -19.45 -13.29 17.94
N LYS A 544 -19.23 -12.04 17.51
CA LYS A 544 -18.73 -10.98 18.40
C LYS A 544 -19.83 -10.61 19.40
N VAL A 545 -19.51 -10.49 20.68
CA VAL A 545 -20.50 -10.18 21.73
C VAL A 545 -21.22 -8.87 21.41
N GLY A 546 -22.56 -8.89 21.52
CA GLY A 546 -23.41 -7.74 21.20
C GLY A 546 -23.75 -7.55 19.70
N SER A 547 -23.17 -8.33 18.79
CA SER A 547 -23.52 -8.31 17.35
C SER A 547 -24.96 -8.74 17.04
N ASN A 548 -25.61 -9.43 17.99
CA ASN A 548 -26.96 -9.96 17.85
C ASN A 548 -27.82 -9.51 19.05
N LYS A 549 -28.90 -8.76 18.80
CA LYS A 549 -29.81 -8.26 19.85
C LYS A 549 -30.73 -9.32 20.49
N SER A 550 -30.72 -10.55 19.98
CA SER A 550 -31.55 -11.65 20.49
C SER A 550 -30.69 -12.87 20.80
N ASN A 551 -31.04 -13.56 21.87
CA ASN A 551 -30.41 -14.82 22.30
C ASN A 551 -31.07 -16.05 21.65
N LEU A 552 -32.22 -15.87 20.98
CA LEU A 552 -33.01 -16.94 20.36
C LEU A 552 -32.86 -16.97 18.83
N ILE A 553 -32.43 -15.86 18.22
CA ILE A 553 -32.30 -15.71 16.77
C ILE A 553 -31.01 -14.95 16.47
N THR A 554 -30.18 -15.52 15.58
CA THR A 554 -29.08 -14.78 14.96
C THR A 554 -29.59 -14.00 13.74
N LYS A 555 -29.21 -12.72 13.62
CA LYS A 555 -29.53 -11.86 12.47
C LYS A 555 -28.30 -11.31 11.73
N THR A 556 -27.11 -11.72 12.19
CA THR A 556 -25.81 -11.24 11.70
C THR A 556 -25.03 -12.41 11.09
N ILE A 557 -24.32 -12.20 9.98
CA ILE A 557 -23.48 -13.23 9.36
C ILE A 557 -22.40 -13.75 10.34
N SER A 558 -22.15 -15.07 10.33
CA SER A 558 -20.96 -15.67 10.97
C SER A 558 -19.65 -15.28 10.28
N SER A 559 -19.72 -14.69 9.07
CA SER A 559 -18.57 -14.26 8.27
C SER A 559 -17.56 -15.38 7.97
N GLY A 560 -18.03 -16.63 7.91
CA GLY A 560 -17.20 -17.82 7.75
C GLY A 560 -16.77 -18.49 9.06
N MET A 561 -17.04 -17.87 10.22
CA MET A 561 -16.72 -18.41 11.55
C MET A 561 -17.79 -19.40 12.02
N TRP A 562 -17.97 -20.50 11.29
CA TRP A 562 -18.93 -21.56 11.61
C TRP A 562 -18.38 -22.95 11.29
N GLN A 563 -18.97 -23.99 11.90
CA GLN A 563 -18.70 -25.41 11.61
C GLN A 563 -20.03 -26.20 11.67
N PRO A 564 -20.25 -27.24 10.83
CA PRO A 564 -21.36 -28.18 10.99
C PRO A 564 -21.19 -29.03 12.25
N VAL A 565 -22.28 -29.56 12.80
CA VAL A 565 -22.27 -30.34 14.06
C VAL A 565 -21.63 -31.73 13.90
N HIS A 566 -21.80 -32.37 12.74
CA HIS A 566 -21.11 -33.60 12.35
C HIS A 566 -20.09 -33.25 11.26
N ASP A 567 -18.90 -32.79 11.63
CA ASP A 567 -17.87 -32.36 10.67
C ASP A 567 -17.18 -33.51 9.92
N ASP A 568 -17.51 -34.77 10.22
CA ASP A 568 -17.19 -35.96 9.41
C ASP A 568 -18.17 -36.19 8.24
N GLU A 569 -19.37 -35.59 8.29
CA GLU A 569 -20.44 -35.78 7.30
C GLU A 569 -20.53 -34.63 6.29
N TRP A 570 -19.48 -33.80 6.15
CA TRP A 570 -19.44 -32.63 5.25
C TRP A 570 -18.08 -32.48 4.54
N ASP A 571 -18.11 -32.17 3.24
CA ASP A 571 -16.96 -31.69 2.47
C ASP A 571 -17.11 -30.17 2.24
N GLY A 572 -16.43 -29.39 3.09
CA GLY A 572 -16.58 -27.94 3.15
C GLY A 572 -18.04 -27.54 3.41
N ASP A 573 -18.63 -26.80 2.48
CA ASP A 573 -20.02 -26.34 2.55
C ASP A 573 -21.05 -27.41 2.06
N THR A 574 -20.61 -28.62 1.69
CA THR A 574 -21.45 -29.67 1.07
C THR A 574 -21.68 -30.87 2.00
N PRO A 575 -22.93 -31.22 2.37
CA PRO A 575 -23.19 -32.41 3.19
C PRO A 575 -23.00 -33.71 2.39
N LEU A 576 -22.26 -34.66 2.94
CA LEU A 576 -22.05 -36.01 2.42
C LEU A 576 -23.00 -37.00 3.10
N GLY A 577 -23.72 -37.81 2.32
CA GLY A 577 -24.44 -38.98 2.85
C GLY A 577 -25.62 -38.67 3.78
N LEU A 578 -26.52 -37.75 3.37
CA LEU A 578 -27.72 -37.34 4.12
C LEU A 578 -28.64 -38.50 4.58
N ASP A 579 -28.56 -39.68 3.95
CA ASP A 579 -29.41 -40.85 4.20
C ASP A 579 -28.85 -41.84 5.24
N ARG A 580 -27.83 -41.44 6.04
CA ARG A 580 -27.23 -42.28 7.09
C ARG A 580 -28.28 -42.60 8.18
N PRO A 581 -28.61 -43.89 8.45
CA PRO A 581 -29.73 -44.23 9.33
C PRO A 581 -29.49 -43.81 10.79
N LEU A 582 -30.55 -43.34 11.45
CA LEU A 582 -30.52 -42.91 12.85
C LEU A 582 -30.20 -44.08 13.80
N THR A 583 -29.10 -43.98 14.53
CA THR A 583 -28.72 -44.93 15.60
C THR A 583 -29.76 -44.88 16.73
N PRO A 584 -30.50 -45.96 17.04
CA PRO A 584 -31.66 -45.84 17.93
C PRO A 584 -31.32 -45.48 19.38
N GLY A 585 -32.08 -44.53 19.94
CA GLY A 585 -32.32 -44.42 21.39
C GLY A 585 -31.24 -43.76 22.26
N LYS A 586 -30.31 -42.97 21.70
CA LYS A 586 -29.34 -42.18 22.49
C LYS A 586 -29.20 -40.75 21.99
N ASP A 587 -29.15 -39.81 22.94
CA ASP A 587 -28.76 -38.42 22.65
C ASP A 587 -27.32 -38.39 22.11
N SER A 588 -27.10 -37.53 21.10
CA SER A 588 -25.81 -37.40 20.43
C SER A 588 -24.91 -36.41 21.16
N LYS A 589 -23.60 -36.69 21.17
CA LYS A 589 -22.56 -35.82 21.70
C LYS A 589 -21.34 -35.89 20.80
N GLY A 590 -20.67 -34.75 20.63
CA GLY A 590 -19.47 -34.64 19.81
C GLY A 590 -18.63 -33.43 20.20
N GLN A 591 -17.58 -33.18 19.42
CA GLN A 591 -16.72 -32.01 19.57
C GLN A 591 -16.28 -31.53 18.20
N VAL A 592 -16.63 -30.29 17.85
CA VAL A 592 -16.14 -29.63 16.64
C VAL A 592 -14.89 -28.82 16.98
N THR A 593 -13.96 -28.70 16.02
CA THR A 593 -12.75 -27.87 16.18
C THR A 593 -12.78 -26.72 15.19
N PHE A 594 -12.85 -25.49 15.70
CA PHE A 594 -12.67 -24.28 14.90
C PHE A 594 -11.17 -24.07 14.63
N LYS A 595 -10.81 -24.03 13.35
CA LYS A 595 -9.43 -23.84 12.88
C LYS A 595 -9.42 -22.97 11.63
N GLY A 596 -8.30 -22.29 11.39
CA GLY A 596 -8.06 -21.57 10.14
C GLY A 596 -9.15 -20.56 9.78
N GLY A 597 -9.86 -20.78 8.68
CA GLY A 597 -10.90 -19.88 8.18
C GLY A 597 -12.08 -19.67 9.14
N ALA A 598 -12.37 -20.66 10.00
CA ALA A 598 -13.49 -20.61 10.94
C ALA A 598 -13.16 -19.83 12.24
N LEU A 599 -11.92 -19.40 12.45
CA LEU A 599 -11.51 -18.67 13.65
C LEU A 599 -11.71 -17.15 13.55
N PRO A 600 -11.99 -16.46 14.67
CA PRO A 600 -11.93 -15.01 14.75
C PRO A 600 -10.47 -14.50 14.65
N TRP A 601 -10.14 -13.84 13.54
CA TRP A 601 -8.83 -13.21 13.30
C TRP A 601 -8.71 -11.78 13.83
N VAL A 602 -9.65 -11.36 14.67
CA VAL A 602 -9.70 -10.02 15.29
C VAL A 602 -9.90 -10.17 16.79
N THR A 603 -9.19 -9.36 17.58
CA THR A 603 -9.29 -9.38 19.04
C THR A 603 -10.63 -8.87 19.55
N GLY A 604 -11.01 -9.35 20.74
CA GLY A 604 -12.23 -8.95 21.43
C GLY A 604 -12.92 -10.10 22.14
N ARG A 605 -14.17 -9.87 22.53
CA ARG A 605 -15.00 -10.86 23.22
C ARG A 605 -15.99 -11.48 22.25
N TYR A 606 -16.10 -12.81 22.31
CA TYR A 606 -16.88 -13.63 21.40
C TYR A 606 -17.78 -14.60 22.18
N GLU A 607 -18.87 -15.00 21.55
CA GLU A 607 -19.87 -15.95 22.05
C GLU A 607 -20.11 -17.03 21.00
N ILE A 608 -20.39 -18.25 21.46
CA ILE A 608 -20.72 -19.38 20.58
C ILE A 608 -22.23 -19.60 20.63
N ARG A 609 -22.82 -19.87 19.46
CA ARG A 609 -24.24 -20.14 19.29
C ARG A 609 -24.41 -21.46 18.54
N TYR A 610 -25.27 -22.34 19.06
CA TYR A 610 -25.71 -23.57 18.40
C TYR A 610 -27.00 -23.28 17.62
N HIS A 611 -27.01 -23.63 16.34
CA HIS A 611 -28.06 -23.36 15.38
C HIS A 611 -28.66 -24.65 14.81
N HIS A 612 -29.96 -24.63 14.56
CA HIS A 612 -30.72 -25.81 14.14
C HIS A 612 -31.06 -25.82 12.64
N ASP A 613 -30.94 -26.98 11.99
CA ASP A 613 -31.51 -27.32 10.69
C ASP A 613 -31.24 -26.30 9.55
N GLY A 614 -30.00 -25.83 9.43
CA GLY A 614 -29.59 -24.84 8.42
C GLY A 614 -30.31 -23.48 8.54
N LYS A 615 -30.93 -23.21 9.71
CA LYS A 615 -31.70 -22.01 10.04
C LYS A 615 -30.98 -21.22 11.14
N HIS A 616 -31.53 -20.06 11.48
CA HIS A 616 -30.89 -19.06 12.35
C HIS A 616 -31.48 -19.03 13.77
N ASN A 617 -32.32 -20.01 14.12
CA ASN A 617 -32.81 -20.19 15.49
C ASN A 617 -31.66 -20.73 16.36
N VAL A 618 -31.45 -20.11 17.51
CA VAL A 618 -30.40 -20.48 18.47
C VAL A 618 -31.01 -21.39 19.53
N LEU A 619 -30.47 -22.59 19.70
CA LEU A 619 -30.94 -23.56 20.70
C LEU A 619 -30.05 -23.62 21.95
N SER A 620 -28.79 -23.22 21.83
CA SER A 620 -27.83 -23.19 22.94
C SER A 620 -26.76 -22.13 22.71
N MET A 621 -26.14 -21.62 23.77
CA MET A 621 -25.05 -20.63 23.70
C MET A 621 -24.02 -20.87 24.82
N ASP A 622 -22.77 -20.46 24.59
CA ASP A 622 -21.72 -20.42 25.62
C ASP A 622 -20.73 -19.25 25.39
N GLY A 623 -20.02 -18.87 26.45
CA GLY A 623 -19.14 -17.70 26.54
C GLY A 623 -19.67 -16.66 27.54
N PRO A 624 -19.16 -15.40 27.50
CA PRO A 624 -18.26 -14.85 26.49
C PRO A 624 -16.78 -15.20 26.73
N PHE A 625 -16.13 -15.77 25.72
CA PHE A 625 -14.68 -16.00 25.69
C PHE A 625 -13.94 -14.78 25.11
N GLU A 626 -12.62 -14.73 25.30
CA GLU A 626 -11.77 -13.66 24.79
C GLU A 626 -10.76 -14.17 23.76
N VAL A 627 -10.56 -13.38 22.71
CA VAL A 627 -9.54 -13.58 21.68
C VAL A 627 -8.53 -12.43 21.79
N TYR A 628 -7.27 -12.74 22.08
CA TYR A 628 -6.24 -11.75 22.40
C TYR A 628 -4.96 -11.92 21.57
N VAL A 629 -4.15 -10.86 21.51
CA VAL A 629 -2.76 -10.92 21.04
C VAL A 629 -1.82 -10.52 22.17
N GLU A 630 -0.63 -11.11 22.19
CA GLU A 630 0.42 -10.79 23.15
C GLU A 630 1.31 -9.66 22.61
N LYS A 631 1.10 -8.43 23.08
CA LYS A 631 1.97 -7.29 22.74
C LYS A 631 3.28 -7.37 23.55
N PRO A 632 4.46 -7.34 22.91
CA PRO A 632 5.73 -7.37 23.64
C PRO A 632 5.96 -6.05 24.39
N THR A 633 6.61 -6.12 25.56
CA THR A 633 6.88 -4.98 26.43
C THR A 633 8.04 -4.10 25.95
N THR A 634 8.96 -4.67 25.16
CA THR A 634 10.06 -3.97 24.49
C THR A 634 10.11 -4.40 23.02
N LEU A 635 10.51 -3.48 22.15
CA LEU A 635 10.60 -3.70 20.71
C LEU A 635 12.08 -3.83 20.30
N THR A 636 12.58 -5.07 20.24
CA THR A 636 13.89 -5.43 19.69
C THR A 636 13.70 -6.49 18.60
N VAL A 637 14.75 -6.77 17.82
CA VAL A 637 14.65 -7.77 16.73
C VAL A 637 14.26 -9.13 17.30
N GLU A 638 14.80 -9.48 18.46
CA GLU A 638 14.60 -10.73 19.16
C GLU A 638 13.18 -10.84 19.75
N THR A 639 12.64 -9.78 20.36
CA THR A 639 11.29 -9.82 20.94
C THR A 639 10.21 -9.84 19.85
N VAL A 640 10.34 -9.00 18.82
CA VAL A 640 9.43 -8.98 17.67
C VAL A 640 9.47 -10.32 16.94
N ARG A 641 10.67 -10.87 16.67
CA ARG A 641 10.85 -12.22 16.10
C ARG A 641 10.18 -13.30 16.97
N SER A 642 10.34 -13.25 18.29
CA SER A 642 9.72 -14.22 19.20
C SER A 642 8.19 -14.16 19.17
N SER A 643 7.60 -12.97 19.12
CA SER A 643 6.16 -12.79 18.89
C SER A 643 5.74 -13.34 17.51
N LEU A 644 6.51 -13.08 16.44
CA LEU A 644 6.25 -13.64 15.11
C LEU A 644 6.36 -15.18 15.08
N MET A 645 7.29 -15.78 15.83
CA MET A 645 7.40 -17.25 15.97
C MET A 645 6.16 -17.88 16.62
N ARG A 646 5.37 -17.14 17.39
CA ARG A 646 4.04 -17.55 17.88
C ARG A 646 2.92 -17.27 16.87
N ILE A 647 2.95 -16.10 16.22
CA ILE A 647 1.89 -15.61 15.32
C ILE A 647 1.86 -16.36 13.97
N VAL A 648 3.02 -16.50 13.34
CA VAL A 648 3.13 -16.99 11.95
C VAL A 648 2.66 -18.44 11.81
N PRO A 649 3.07 -19.40 12.67
CA PRO A 649 2.56 -20.78 12.58
C PRO A 649 1.04 -20.88 12.69
N LEU A 650 0.43 -20.16 13.62
CA LEU A 650 -1.04 -20.13 13.78
C LEU A 650 -1.72 -19.55 12.54
N CYS A 651 -1.19 -18.48 11.95
CA CYS A 651 -1.73 -17.90 10.72
C CYS A 651 -1.59 -18.82 9.49
N LEU A 652 -0.61 -19.72 9.50
CA LEU A 652 -0.35 -20.76 8.49
C LEU A 652 -1.03 -22.11 8.82
N ASP A 653 -2.04 -22.10 9.71
CA ASP A 653 -2.82 -23.27 10.11
C ASP A 653 -1.99 -24.39 10.79
N SER A 654 -0.76 -24.06 11.24
CA SER A 654 0.29 -24.96 11.76
C SER A 654 0.76 -26.07 10.80
N ASP A 655 0.62 -25.87 9.47
CA ASP A 655 1.09 -26.81 8.44
C ASP A 655 2.65 -26.95 8.47
N PRO A 656 3.23 -28.13 8.77
CA PRO A 656 4.68 -28.35 8.85
C PRO A 656 5.44 -27.99 7.56
N SER A 657 4.74 -27.96 6.42
CA SER A 657 5.28 -27.67 5.10
C SER A 657 5.28 -26.17 4.75
N LEU A 658 4.50 -25.36 5.47
CA LEU A 658 4.45 -23.90 5.32
C LEU A 658 5.32 -23.17 6.35
N ILE A 659 5.32 -23.63 7.60
CA ILE A 659 5.92 -22.91 8.74
C ILE A 659 7.46 -22.85 8.70
N PRO A 660 8.07 -21.88 9.39
CA PRO A 660 9.52 -21.82 9.60
C PRO A 660 10.06 -23.08 10.29
N ILE A 661 11.27 -23.49 9.92
CA ILE A 661 11.96 -24.62 10.58
C ILE A 661 12.24 -24.29 12.05
N SER A 662 12.56 -23.01 12.35
CA SER A 662 12.74 -22.49 13.70
C SER A 662 11.49 -22.55 14.59
N CYS A 663 10.30 -22.76 13.99
CA CYS A 663 9.03 -22.95 14.70
C CYS A 663 8.59 -24.41 14.84
N ARG A 664 9.29 -25.38 14.23
CA ARG A 664 8.89 -26.81 14.29
C ARG A 664 9.19 -27.42 15.66
N THR A 665 8.26 -28.24 16.17
CA THR A 665 8.52 -29.11 17.33
C THR A 665 9.52 -30.23 16.96
N PRO A 666 10.19 -30.89 17.92
CA PRO A 666 11.06 -32.03 17.64
C PRO A 666 10.36 -33.17 16.86
N GLU A 667 9.08 -33.39 17.12
CA GLU A 667 8.25 -34.37 16.41
C GLU A 667 8.01 -33.97 14.93
N MET A 668 7.81 -32.68 14.66
CA MET A 668 7.73 -32.12 13.30
C MET A 668 9.09 -32.12 12.58
N GLN A 669 10.21 -32.09 13.32
CA GLN A 669 11.55 -32.18 12.74
C GLN A 669 11.87 -33.62 12.32
N ASN A 670 11.54 -34.61 13.16
CA ASN A 670 11.72 -36.04 12.87
C ASN A 670 10.85 -36.57 11.72
N SER A 671 9.82 -35.82 11.32
CA SER A 671 8.89 -36.17 10.22
C SER A 671 9.08 -35.31 8.96
N ALA A 672 10.05 -34.38 8.97
CA ALA A 672 10.44 -33.61 7.79
C ALA A 672 11.60 -34.29 7.04
N ASN A 673 11.78 -33.95 5.76
CA ASN A 673 12.95 -34.37 5.01
C ASN A 673 14.23 -33.78 5.64
N ALA A 674 15.26 -34.61 5.85
CA ALA A 674 16.55 -34.17 6.37
C ALA A 674 17.28 -33.17 5.44
N ASP A 675 16.95 -33.17 4.15
CA ASP A 675 17.46 -32.26 3.09
C ASP A 675 16.66 -30.94 2.97
N ASP A 676 15.99 -30.45 4.03
CA ASP A 676 15.25 -29.16 4.02
C ASP A 676 16.22 -27.95 4.10
N ASP A 677 17.04 -27.76 3.05
CA ASP A 677 18.17 -26.79 2.91
C ASP A 677 17.73 -25.30 2.86
N ARG A 678 16.52 -24.98 3.36
CA ARG A 678 15.95 -23.63 3.46
C ARG A 678 16.57 -22.83 4.62
N ASP A 679 16.41 -21.51 4.56
CA ASP A 679 16.67 -20.64 5.72
C ASP A 679 15.74 -21.04 6.88
N PRO A 680 16.24 -21.20 8.13
CA PRO A 680 15.42 -21.65 9.25
C PRO A 680 14.18 -20.79 9.52
N ASP A 681 14.19 -19.53 9.11
CA ASP A 681 13.13 -18.57 9.35
C ASP A 681 12.20 -18.33 8.15
N ASP A 682 12.47 -18.96 7.00
CA ASP A 682 11.63 -18.85 5.80
C ASP A 682 10.32 -19.64 5.91
N PHE A 683 9.23 -19.02 5.49
CA PHE A 683 7.90 -19.62 5.41
C PHE A 683 7.29 -19.46 4.00
N SER A 684 6.14 -20.09 3.77
CA SER A 684 5.41 -20.01 2.49
C SER A 684 3.90 -20.12 2.71
N PHE A 685 3.10 -19.91 1.66
CA PHE A 685 1.65 -19.87 1.76
C PHE A 685 0.96 -20.77 0.72
N TRP A 686 -0.15 -21.39 1.11
CA TRP A 686 -1.12 -22.00 0.19
C TRP A 686 -2.13 -20.98 -0.36
N SER A 687 -2.23 -19.78 0.21
CA SER A 687 -3.10 -18.72 -0.33
C SER A 687 -2.79 -17.34 0.24
N GLU A 688 -3.13 -16.30 -0.51
CA GLU A 688 -3.10 -14.90 -0.07
C GLU A 688 -3.93 -14.65 1.21
N ARG A 689 -4.95 -15.49 1.48
CA ARG A 689 -5.74 -15.43 2.73
C ARG A 689 -4.86 -15.64 3.97
N GLN A 690 -3.81 -16.45 3.89
CA GLN A 690 -2.88 -16.67 5.01
C GLN A 690 -1.96 -15.45 5.22
N ALA A 691 -1.47 -14.81 4.16
CA ALA A 691 -0.74 -13.54 4.26
C ALA A 691 -1.62 -12.42 4.84
N ARG A 692 -2.91 -12.34 4.45
CA ARG A 692 -3.91 -11.44 5.05
C ARG A 692 -4.09 -11.67 6.56
N ARG A 693 -4.04 -12.91 7.04
CA ARG A 693 -4.07 -13.20 8.50
C ARG A 693 -2.84 -12.63 9.20
N ILE A 694 -1.64 -12.90 8.70
CA ILE A 694 -0.40 -12.40 9.29
C ILE A 694 -0.40 -10.86 9.34
N SER A 695 -0.77 -10.19 8.24
CA SER A 695 -0.98 -8.73 8.19
C SER A 695 -1.96 -8.25 9.28
N ASN A 696 -3.16 -8.84 9.35
CA ASN A 696 -4.16 -8.48 10.36
C ASN A 696 -3.66 -8.68 11.80
N VAL A 697 -2.89 -9.73 12.09
CA VAL A 697 -2.36 -9.96 13.44
C VAL A 697 -1.20 -9.02 13.75
N ILE A 698 -0.30 -8.74 12.80
CA ILE A 698 0.77 -7.75 12.97
C ILE A 698 0.19 -6.37 13.28
N LYS A 699 -0.87 -5.96 12.57
CA LYS A 699 -1.60 -4.72 12.86
C LYS A 699 -2.19 -4.67 14.27
N GLN A 700 -2.59 -5.80 14.84
CA GLN A 700 -3.16 -5.87 16.19
C GLN A 700 -2.11 -5.99 17.29
N THR A 701 -0.98 -6.64 17.02
CA THR A 701 0.13 -6.81 17.97
C THR A 701 1.04 -5.58 18.02
N PHE A 702 1.37 -5.01 16.86
CA PHE A 702 2.38 -3.96 16.72
C PHE A 702 1.82 -2.62 16.26
N ASP A 703 0.53 -2.50 15.92
CA ASP A 703 -0.08 -1.25 15.43
C ASP A 703 0.60 -0.67 14.17
N VAL A 704 1.05 -1.56 13.27
CA VAL A 704 1.59 -1.24 11.93
C VAL A 704 0.84 -2.10 10.90
N GLU A 705 0.39 -1.52 9.79
CA GLU A 705 -0.37 -2.23 8.76
C GLU A 705 0.54 -2.58 7.57
N TYR A 706 0.34 -3.75 6.95
CA TYR A 706 1.05 -4.13 5.73
C TYR A 706 0.09 -4.75 4.71
N ALA A 707 0.28 -4.44 3.44
CA ALA A 707 -0.38 -5.15 2.36
C ALA A 707 0.03 -6.65 2.37
N PRO A 708 -0.86 -7.59 2.01
CA PRO A 708 -0.53 -9.02 1.98
C PRO A 708 0.68 -9.35 1.11
N GLU A 709 0.90 -8.59 0.04
CA GLU A 709 2.05 -8.68 -0.86
C GLU A 709 3.37 -8.36 -0.16
N VAL A 710 3.38 -7.40 0.77
CA VAL A 710 4.56 -7.03 1.58
C VAL A 710 4.91 -8.14 2.58
N ILE A 711 3.90 -8.81 3.13
CA ILE A 711 4.05 -10.02 3.96
C ILE A 711 4.53 -11.23 3.14
N VAL A 712 4.12 -11.33 1.87
CA VAL A 712 4.62 -12.36 0.94
C VAL A 712 6.09 -12.11 0.58
N ALA A 713 6.49 -10.86 0.33
CA ALA A 713 7.89 -10.53 0.07
C ALA A 713 8.79 -10.89 1.28
N ASP A 714 8.39 -10.45 2.47
CA ASP A 714 9.04 -10.77 3.75
C ASP A 714 8.52 -12.09 4.35
N ALA A 715 8.44 -13.15 3.55
CA ALA A 715 8.17 -14.52 4.00
C ALA A 715 9.34 -15.14 4.79
N ASN A 716 9.93 -14.36 5.70
CA ASN A 716 11.01 -14.73 6.61
C ASN A 716 10.84 -13.99 7.95
N LEU A 717 10.89 -14.70 9.09
CA LEU A 717 10.62 -14.12 10.41
C LEU A 717 11.57 -12.95 10.76
N SER A 718 12.85 -13.07 10.43
CA SER A 718 13.86 -12.07 10.80
C SER A 718 13.86 -10.84 9.88
N ALA A 719 13.50 -11.01 8.60
CA ALA A 719 13.24 -9.88 7.69
C ALA A 719 12.02 -9.08 8.18
N LEU A 720 10.91 -9.78 8.44
CA LEU A 720 9.65 -9.17 8.88
C LEU A 720 9.77 -8.49 10.25
N ALA A 721 10.55 -9.06 11.18
CA ALA A 721 10.86 -8.42 12.46
C ALA A 721 11.63 -7.10 12.28
N SER A 722 12.65 -7.09 11.41
CA SER A 722 13.40 -5.87 11.07
C SER A 722 12.51 -4.81 10.41
N ARG A 723 11.62 -5.21 9.48
CA ARG A 723 10.64 -4.30 8.85
C ARG A 723 9.69 -3.67 9.88
N ILE A 724 9.18 -4.45 10.85
CA ILE A 724 8.30 -3.94 11.92
C ILE A 724 9.00 -2.86 12.76
N LEU A 725 10.28 -3.04 13.08
CA LEU A 725 11.04 -2.05 13.86
C LEU A 725 11.32 -0.76 13.06
N VAL A 726 11.81 -0.89 11.82
CA VAL A 726 12.00 0.26 10.91
C VAL A 726 10.69 1.03 10.69
N SER A 727 9.57 0.32 10.60
CA SER A 727 8.24 0.94 10.47
C SER A 727 7.69 1.50 11.77
N LYS A 728 8.29 1.16 12.93
CA LYS A 728 8.00 1.81 14.21
C LYS A 728 8.83 3.06 14.42
N GLU A 729 10.10 3.00 14.05
CA GLU A 729 11.06 4.11 14.07
C GLU A 729 10.59 5.25 13.14
N ILE A 730 10.27 4.95 11.87
CA ILE A 730 9.80 5.96 10.90
C ILE A 730 8.41 6.53 11.25
N LEU A 731 7.60 5.83 12.05
CA LEU A 731 6.21 6.22 12.36
C LEU A 731 5.99 6.63 13.83
N SER A 732 7.07 6.86 14.60
CA SER A 732 7.01 7.48 15.93
C SER A 732 7.21 9.01 15.93
N ASP A 733 7.58 9.59 14.78
CA ASP A 733 8.22 10.92 14.64
C ASP A 733 7.43 11.89 13.72
#